data_AF-A0A3E0WFM1-F1
#
_entry.id   AF-A0A3E0WFM1-F1
#
_cell.length_a   1.000
_cell.length_b   1.000
_cell.length_c   1.000
_cell.angle_alpha   90.00
_cell.angle_beta   90.00
_cell.angle_gamma   90.00
#
_symmetry.space_group_name_H-M   'P 1'
#
loop_
_entity.id
_entity.type
_entity.pdbx_description
1 polymer ?
#
loop_
_entity_poly.entity_id
_entity_poly.type
_entity_poly.pdbx_seq_one_letter_code
_entity_poly.pdbx_strand_id
1 'polypeptide(L)'
;MTDFLSPDELSFIDTAHLNYWVGETAPLPGFVTSRDVVDLNRDFRVDSDLHGTFDGVFYVEHDLGDVKQWRQVLDELLHLLNGSGTLVLRYTPFPYFGTHELMNAIRAFTGGAVEVLFARQWPGHPSKVIGLTLSAPARRRSLDLFTFGLIVDGRFPERLTRFVDSVLAIDGLDTIDYEILVCGPAGSTDHIDTRLANIRLVEQDARFSTLGWITRKKNLLVAEARGDLILLAHDRYSVRSDFLTALREYGPDVDVLVPTQLTSDGFTYPSRVATSGTWDLRSLGELEVGDYTPTMYINGGVLIASVDVLRATPYNELLFWAEAEDVELTRRLEAAGVVPRFSQNVVVITDLTRGDQVSVFQRLPFESSYVSPTERGPRYAPGSGLAFGQSTDPAVFARRGVAFPHYWSRSGAGLVWSADHAPEFVIRPEVPESRGNRRWTLTLGFSAGPGGAGSGWAEVLVNGRRAPLAAVDSSSGASLAELTFDVPEDIGIDGRNFAVQLASGMPHGVALRSLRLDVDTPTPELPLTLDLGAEVSRTDATFSGWGEPENWGRWSSGRSCSIHIPIRARRPGATLVVSCDLQAYIPLRTGEQRVIVKIAGIPLDIWSMTSGEFRWHSVRIPAARLTRDWVDLTFEVAFPTSPHEETGEGDVRRLGVGIRTLSIKEARG
;
A
#
# COMPACT_ATOMS: atom_id res chain seq x y z
N MET A 1 -23.27 -7.86 -24.83
CA MET A 1 -24.06 -7.75 -23.56
C MET A 1 -24.36 -9.11 -22.91
N THR A 2 -24.09 -10.23 -23.57
CA THR A 2 -24.05 -11.60 -23.01
C THR A 2 -22.62 -12.18 -23.04
N ASP A 3 -21.60 -11.33 -23.08
CA ASP A 3 -20.23 -11.76 -23.42
C ASP A 3 -19.46 -12.33 -22.22
N PHE A 4 -20.04 -12.27 -21.01
CA PHE A 4 -19.37 -12.68 -19.79
C PHE A 4 -19.60 -14.15 -19.43
N LEU A 5 -20.84 -14.61 -19.56
CA LEU A 5 -21.29 -15.97 -19.24
C LEU A 5 -21.99 -16.58 -20.44
N SER A 6 -21.67 -17.83 -20.75
CA SER A 6 -22.34 -18.62 -21.78
C SER A 6 -23.78 -18.97 -21.37
N PRO A 7 -24.66 -19.33 -22.31
CA PRO A 7 -26.04 -19.74 -21.99
C PRO A 7 -26.11 -20.88 -20.96
N ASP A 8 -25.21 -21.86 -21.06
CA ASP A 8 -25.13 -22.97 -20.11
C ASP A 8 -24.72 -22.48 -18.71
N GLU A 9 -23.82 -21.49 -18.62
CA GLU A 9 -23.42 -20.91 -17.34
C GLU A 9 -24.53 -20.05 -16.71
N LEU A 10 -25.26 -19.32 -17.54
CA LEU A 10 -26.46 -18.59 -17.12
C LEU A 10 -27.56 -19.55 -16.64
N SER A 11 -27.58 -20.79 -17.10
CA SER A 11 -28.57 -21.79 -16.65
C SER A 11 -28.37 -22.22 -15.19
N PHE A 12 -27.16 -22.00 -14.63
CA PHE A 12 -26.92 -22.17 -13.19
C PHE A 12 -27.38 -20.98 -12.34
N ILE A 13 -27.77 -19.87 -12.98
CA ILE A 13 -28.36 -18.71 -12.31
C ILE A 13 -29.86 -18.95 -12.22
N ASP A 14 -30.33 -19.24 -11.01
CA ASP A 14 -31.77 -19.22 -10.77
C ASP A 14 -32.24 -17.77 -10.66
N THR A 15 -33.07 -17.35 -11.61
CA THR A 15 -33.65 -15.99 -11.62
C THR A 15 -34.83 -15.83 -10.65
N ALA A 16 -35.32 -16.92 -10.05
CA ALA A 16 -36.26 -16.86 -8.94
C ALA A 16 -35.57 -16.56 -7.59
N HIS A 17 -34.25 -16.62 -7.55
CA HIS A 17 -33.42 -16.33 -6.38
C HIS A 17 -32.94 -14.88 -6.34
N LEU A 18 -32.57 -14.42 -5.15
CA LEU A 18 -32.06 -13.06 -4.97
C LEU A 18 -30.56 -13.05 -5.28
N ASN A 19 -30.19 -12.33 -6.34
CA ASN A 19 -28.82 -12.33 -6.88
C ASN A 19 -28.15 -10.96 -6.76
N TYR A 20 -26.85 -10.95 -6.45
CA TYR A 20 -26.02 -9.75 -6.36
C TYR A 20 -24.99 -9.72 -7.50
N TRP A 21 -24.92 -8.60 -8.21
CA TRP A 21 -23.97 -8.40 -9.31
C TRP A 21 -23.00 -7.28 -8.96
N VAL A 22 -21.71 -7.61 -8.94
CA VAL A 22 -20.66 -6.61 -8.77
C VAL A 22 -20.34 -5.96 -10.11
N GLY A 23 -20.91 -4.77 -10.32
CA GLY A 23 -20.82 -4.08 -11.59
C GLY A 23 -21.96 -3.10 -11.83
N GLU A 24 -21.99 -2.52 -13.02
CA GLU A 24 -23.05 -1.58 -13.43
C GLU A 24 -24.18 -2.25 -14.19
N THR A 25 -23.89 -3.31 -14.95
CA THR A 25 -24.79 -3.84 -15.98
C THR A 25 -24.99 -5.34 -15.83
N ALA A 26 -25.92 -5.74 -14.95
CA ALA A 26 -26.29 -7.13 -14.81
C ALA A 26 -26.85 -7.72 -16.13
N PRO A 27 -26.56 -8.99 -16.45
CA PRO A 27 -26.95 -9.62 -17.71
C PRO A 27 -28.45 -9.97 -17.76
N LEU A 28 -29.11 -10.02 -16.59
CA LEU A 28 -30.50 -10.37 -16.41
C LEU A 28 -31.18 -9.38 -15.44
N PRO A 29 -32.49 -9.12 -15.59
CA PRO A 29 -33.23 -8.30 -14.64
C PRO A 29 -33.34 -9.01 -13.27
N GLY A 30 -33.55 -8.23 -12.21
CA GLY A 30 -33.77 -8.74 -10.85
C GLY A 30 -32.51 -8.83 -9.97
N PHE A 31 -31.34 -8.52 -10.51
CA PHE A 31 -30.11 -8.40 -9.74
C PHE A 31 -30.08 -7.10 -8.93
N VAL A 32 -29.58 -7.18 -7.70
CA VAL A 32 -29.07 -6.01 -6.98
C VAL A 32 -27.67 -5.74 -7.50
N THR A 33 -27.41 -4.52 -7.98
CA THR A 33 -26.10 -4.15 -8.56
C THR A 33 -25.42 -3.10 -7.68
N SER A 34 -24.12 -3.25 -7.46
CA SER A 34 -23.28 -2.21 -6.82
C SER A 34 -21.80 -2.46 -7.11
N ARG A 35 -20.99 -1.41 -6.96
CA ARG A 35 -19.53 -1.44 -7.04
C ARG A 35 -18.85 -1.27 -5.68
N ASP A 36 -19.60 -1.21 -4.59
CA ASP A 36 -19.06 -0.93 -3.25
C ASP A 36 -17.99 -1.94 -2.82
N VAL A 37 -18.12 -3.20 -3.25
CA VAL A 37 -17.14 -4.28 -3.00
C VAL A 37 -15.73 -3.93 -3.51
N VAL A 38 -15.62 -3.08 -4.54
CA VAL A 38 -14.34 -2.65 -5.12
C VAL A 38 -14.01 -1.18 -4.82
N ASP A 39 -14.82 -0.51 -4.01
CA ASP A 39 -14.62 0.91 -3.66
C ASP A 39 -13.75 1.03 -2.41
N LEU A 40 -12.56 1.60 -2.60
CA LEU A 40 -11.64 1.91 -1.51
C LEU A 40 -12.24 2.90 -0.50
N ASN A 41 -13.07 3.85 -0.94
CA ASN A 41 -13.68 4.83 -0.02
C ASN A 41 -14.70 4.19 0.92
N ARG A 42 -15.14 2.96 0.60
CA ARG A 42 -16.03 2.15 1.42
C ARG A 42 -15.33 0.98 2.10
N ASP A 43 -14.00 1.00 2.17
CA ASP A 43 -13.20 -0.08 2.76
C ASP A 43 -13.48 -1.46 2.12
N PHE A 44 -13.82 -1.49 0.82
CA PHE A 44 -14.23 -2.70 0.07
C PHE A 44 -15.43 -3.41 0.71
N ARG A 45 -16.36 -2.63 1.27
CA ARG A 45 -17.49 -3.13 2.04
C ARG A 45 -18.81 -2.56 1.51
N VAL A 46 -19.77 -3.46 1.34
CA VAL A 46 -21.17 -3.22 1.03
C VAL A 46 -21.90 -2.87 2.32
N ASP A 47 -23.07 -2.24 2.20
CA ASP A 47 -23.95 -2.04 3.35
C ASP A 47 -24.22 -3.37 4.07
N SER A 48 -24.00 -3.41 5.39
CA SER A 48 -24.14 -4.64 6.18
C SER A 48 -25.56 -5.20 6.19
N ASP A 49 -26.58 -4.37 5.90
CA ASP A 49 -27.96 -4.83 5.77
C ASP A 49 -28.15 -5.82 4.60
N LEU A 50 -27.21 -5.84 3.65
CA LEU A 50 -27.20 -6.76 2.52
C LEU A 50 -26.45 -8.06 2.80
N HIS A 51 -25.76 -8.18 3.93
CA HIS A 51 -25.03 -9.40 4.27
C HIS A 51 -25.99 -10.55 4.63
N GLY A 52 -25.64 -11.77 4.20
CA GLY A 52 -26.46 -12.95 4.44
C GLY A 52 -27.79 -12.95 3.70
N THR A 53 -27.90 -12.27 2.56
CA THR A 53 -29.17 -12.01 1.86
C THR A 53 -29.28 -12.74 0.53
N PHE A 54 -28.17 -12.95 -0.18
CA PHE A 54 -28.19 -13.42 -1.57
C PHE A 54 -27.98 -14.93 -1.69
N ASP A 55 -28.68 -15.55 -2.63
CA ASP A 55 -28.46 -16.94 -3.03
C ASP A 55 -27.34 -17.05 -4.07
N GLY A 56 -27.05 -15.96 -4.79
CA GLY A 56 -26.05 -15.90 -5.85
C GLY A 56 -25.29 -14.58 -5.85
N VAL A 57 -23.95 -14.65 -5.92
CA VAL A 57 -23.07 -13.48 -5.96
C VAL A 57 -22.13 -13.61 -7.17
N PHE A 58 -22.09 -12.55 -7.99
CA PHE A 58 -21.44 -12.57 -9.30
C PHE A 58 -20.43 -11.43 -9.43
N TYR A 59 -19.15 -11.80 -9.50
CA TYR A 59 -18.02 -10.90 -9.70
C TYR A 59 -17.35 -11.21 -11.04
N VAL A 60 -17.91 -10.72 -12.14
CA VAL A 60 -17.45 -11.06 -13.50
C VAL A 60 -17.16 -9.88 -14.42
N GLU A 61 -17.73 -8.69 -14.16
CA GLU A 61 -17.35 -7.45 -14.88
C GLU A 61 -15.92 -7.03 -14.52
N HIS A 62 -15.54 -7.26 -13.27
CA HIS A 62 -14.22 -6.97 -12.71
C HIS A 62 -13.37 -8.25 -12.67
N ASP A 63 -12.05 -8.10 -12.70
CA ASP A 63 -11.11 -9.21 -12.49
C ASP A 63 -10.58 -9.12 -11.06
N LEU A 64 -10.71 -10.21 -10.29
CA LEU A 64 -10.27 -10.24 -8.91
C LEU A 64 -8.74 -10.07 -8.81
N GLY A 65 -8.01 -10.49 -9.85
CA GLY A 65 -6.57 -10.32 -10.00
C GLY A 65 -6.14 -8.87 -10.24
N ASP A 66 -7.06 -7.97 -10.60
CA ASP A 66 -6.75 -6.54 -10.77
C ASP A 66 -6.86 -5.76 -9.45
N VAL A 67 -7.38 -6.38 -8.38
CA VAL A 67 -7.54 -5.74 -7.08
C VAL A 67 -6.50 -6.29 -6.11
N LYS A 68 -5.60 -5.42 -5.63
CA LYS A 68 -4.56 -5.82 -4.67
C LYS A 68 -5.18 -6.40 -3.39
N GLN A 69 -6.32 -5.87 -2.98
CA GLN A 69 -7.13 -6.26 -1.82
C GLN A 69 -8.04 -7.48 -2.10
N TRP A 70 -7.65 -8.37 -3.01
CA TRP A 70 -8.48 -9.50 -3.43
C TRP A 70 -9.05 -10.33 -2.27
N ARG A 71 -8.33 -10.43 -1.14
CA ARG A 71 -8.82 -11.15 0.05
C ARG A 71 -10.00 -10.45 0.72
N GLN A 72 -9.97 -9.12 0.81
CA GLN A 72 -11.05 -8.33 1.40
C GLN A 72 -12.27 -8.35 0.46
N VAL A 73 -12.03 -8.21 -0.84
CA VAL A 73 -13.07 -8.39 -1.87
C VAL A 73 -13.69 -9.78 -1.78
N LEU A 74 -12.89 -10.85 -1.75
CA LEU A 74 -13.39 -12.21 -1.65
C LEU A 74 -14.19 -12.44 -0.36
N ASP A 75 -13.67 -11.97 0.78
CA ASP A 75 -14.35 -12.04 2.06
C ASP A 75 -15.72 -11.34 2.01
N GLU A 76 -15.80 -10.17 1.38
CA GLU A 76 -17.05 -9.44 1.19
C GLU A 76 -18.06 -10.19 0.32
N LEU A 77 -17.62 -10.75 -0.81
CA LEU A 77 -18.46 -11.55 -1.69
C LEU A 77 -19.08 -12.76 -0.96
N LEU A 78 -18.32 -13.34 -0.02
CA LEU A 78 -18.77 -14.46 0.78
C LEU A 78 -19.75 -14.05 1.90
N HIS A 79 -19.60 -12.85 2.49
CA HIS A 79 -20.54 -12.32 3.49
C HIS A 79 -21.92 -11.97 2.90
N LEU A 80 -21.98 -11.64 1.60
CA LEU A 80 -23.25 -11.38 0.91
C LEU A 80 -24.14 -12.63 0.79
N LEU A 81 -23.56 -13.83 0.76
CA LEU A 81 -24.30 -15.08 0.61
C LEU A 81 -25.07 -15.44 1.88
N ASN A 82 -26.30 -15.94 1.74
CA ASN A 82 -27.21 -16.30 2.84
C ASN A 82 -26.85 -17.58 3.64
N GLY A 83 -25.58 -17.97 3.62
CA GLY A 83 -25.06 -19.18 4.25
C GLY A 83 -24.99 -20.40 3.32
N SER A 84 -25.68 -20.37 2.19
CA SER A 84 -25.45 -21.31 1.09
C SER A 84 -25.83 -20.69 -0.24
N GLY A 85 -24.96 -20.76 -1.24
CA GLY A 85 -25.30 -20.19 -2.53
C GLY A 85 -24.24 -20.35 -3.58
N THR A 86 -24.43 -19.64 -4.68
CA THR A 86 -23.57 -19.68 -5.86
C THR A 86 -22.64 -18.48 -5.87
N LEU A 87 -21.35 -18.71 -5.98
CA LEU A 87 -20.35 -17.67 -6.22
C LEU A 87 -19.76 -17.85 -7.62
N VAL A 88 -19.89 -16.83 -8.46
CA VAL A 88 -19.25 -16.80 -9.78
C VAL A 88 -18.22 -15.68 -9.80
N LEU A 89 -16.97 -16.01 -10.12
CA LEU A 89 -15.86 -15.08 -10.03
C LEU A 89 -14.92 -15.17 -11.24
N ARG A 90 -14.55 -14.01 -11.78
CA ARG A 90 -13.51 -13.84 -12.79
C ARG A 90 -12.20 -13.42 -12.12
N TYR A 91 -11.10 -14.07 -12.48
CA TYR A 91 -9.81 -13.78 -11.88
C TYR A 91 -8.62 -14.11 -12.81
N THR A 92 -7.57 -13.30 -12.77
CA THR A 92 -6.28 -13.53 -13.42
C THR A 92 -5.21 -13.80 -12.37
N PRO A 93 -4.60 -15.00 -12.33
CA PRO A 93 -3.49 -15.25 -11.42
C PRO A 93 -2.31 -14.31 -11.67
N PHE A 94 -1.70 -13.80 -10.61
CA PHE A 94 -0.48 -13.00 -10.64
C PHE A 94 0.48 -13.42 -9.51
N PRO A 95 1.75 -12.95 -9.46
CA PRO A 95 2.76 -13.50 -8.55
C PRO A 95 2.42 -13.53 -7.05
N TYR A 96 1.44 -12.74 -6.58
CA TYR A 96 0.99 -12.69 -5.18
C TYR A 96 -0.50 -13.01 -5.01
N PHE A 97 -1.09 -13.63 -6.05
CA PHE A 97 -2.46 -14.12 -6.09
C PHE A 97 -2.50 -15.32 -7.03
N GLY A 98 -2.23 -16.49 -6.47
CA GLY A 98 -2.30 -17.75 -7.19
C GLY A 98 -3.71 -18.34 -7.17
N THR A 99 -4.04 -19.15 -8.19
CA THR A 99 -5.25 -20.01 -8.14
C THR A 99 -5.30 -20.82 -6.85
N HIS A 100 -4.17 -21.36 -6.38
CA HIS A 100 -4.13 -22.15 -5.15
C HIS A 100 -4.46 -21.33 -3.89
N GLU A 101 -4.03 -20.06 -3.82
CA GLU A 101 -4.32 -19.17 -2.69
C GLU A 101 -5.81 -18.82 -2.64
N LEU A 102 -6.40 -18.51 -3.78
CA LEU A 102 -7.83 -18.29 -3.92
C LEU A 102 -8.64 -19.51 -3.47
N MET A 103 -8.31 -20.70 -3.97
CA MET A 103 -9.02 -21.93 -3.60
C MET A 103 -8.85 -22.27 -2.12
N ASN A 104 -7.66 -22.04 -1.56
CA ASN A 104 -7.41 -22.24 -0.12
C ASN A 104 -8.21 -21.26 0.74
N ALA A 105 -8.32 -19.98 0.32
CA ALA A 105 -9.13 -18.99 1.03
C ALA A 105 -10.61 -19.38 1.05
N ILE A 106 -11.16 -19.78 -0.10
CA ILE A 106 -12.56 -20.26 -0.20
C ILE A 106 -12.75 -21.51 0.66
N ARG A 107 -11.85 -22.50 0.55
CA ARG A 107 -11.92 -23.73 1.34
C ARG A 107 -11.85 -23.46 2.84
N ALA A 108 -11.00 -22.55 3.28
CA ALA A 108 -10.86 -22.19 4.69
C ALA A 108 -12.15 -21.52 5.20
N PHE A 109 -12.72 -20.60 4.43
CA PHE A 109 -13.97 -19.93 4.77
C PHE A 109 -15.15 -20.91 4.91
N THR A 110 -15.27 -21.87 3.99
CA THR A 110 -16.41 -22.82 3.92
C THR A 110 -16.19 -24.09 4.74
N GLY A 111 -15.03 -24.26 5.37
CA GLY A 111 -14.64 -25.56 5.95
C GLY A 111 -14.52 -26.69 4.91
N GLY A 112 -14.44 -26.35 3.62
CA GLY A 112 -14.42 -27.28 2.50
C GLY A 112 -15.78 -27.68 1.94
N ALA A 113 -16.88 -27.10 2.42
CA ALA A 113 -18.21 -27.29 1.84
C ALA A 113 -18.35 -26.43 0.55
N VAL A 114 -17.71 -26.90 -0.52
CA VAL A 114 -17.69 -26.25 -1.84
C VAL A 114 -17.72 -27.29 -2.95
N GLU A 115 -18.49 -27.02 -4.00
CA GLU A 115 -18.54 -27.80 -5.23
C GLU A 115 -18.32 -26.86 -6.43
N VAL A 116 -17.55 -27.34 -7.42
CA VAL A 116 -17.27 -26.58 -8.64
C VAL A 116 -18.36 -26.87 -9.66
N LEU A 117 -19.13 -25.85 -10.03
CA LEU A 117 -20.12 -25.94 -11.11
C LEU A 117 -19.42 -25.96 -12.47
N PHE A 118 -18.51 -25.02 -12.68
CA PHE A 118 -17.72 -24.91 -13.89
C PHE A 118 -16.43 -24.13 -13.63
N ALA A 119 -15.40 -24.40 -14.43
CA ALA A 119 -14.17 -23.62 -14.45
C ALA A 119 -13.62 -23.59 -15.87
N ARG A 120 -13.34 -22.40 -16.41
CA ARG A 120 -12.79 -22.24 -17.75
C ARG A 120 -11.88 -21.04 -17.89
N GLN A 121 -11.10 -21.03 -18.96
CA GLN A 121 -10.39 -19.85 -19.42
C GLN A 121 -11.38 -18.82 -19.99
N TRP A 122 -11.10 -17.54 -19.79
CA TRP A 122 -11.81 -16.46 -20.48
C TRP A 122 -11.40 -16.43 -21.96
N PRO A 123 -12.36 -16.43 -22.92
CA PRO A 123 -12.02 -16.40 -24.33
C PRO A 123 -11.14 -15.21 -24.69
N GLY A 124 -9.94 -15.48 -25.23
CA GLY A 124 -9.01 -14.44 -25.66
C GLY A 124 -8.36 -13.62 -24.54
N HIS A 125 -8.47 -14.02 -23.26
CA HIS A 125 -7.90 -13.29 -22.13
C HIS A 125 -7.24 -14.26 -21.13
N PRO A 126 -6.16 -13.87 -20.41
CA PRO A 126 -5.51 -14.71 -19.39
C PRO A 126 -6.37 -15.01 -18.14
N SER A 127 -7.49 -14.31 -17.95
CA SER A 127 -8.43 -14.57 -16.84
C SER A 127 -9.06 -15.95 -16.92
N LYS A 128 -9.49 -16.45 -15.76
CA LYS A 128 -10.35 -17.62 -15.61
C LYS A 128 -11.69 -17.18 -15.04
N VAL A 129 -12.73 -17.96 -15.33
CA VAL A 129 -14.02 -17.87 -14.63
C VAL A 129 -14.24 -19.18 -13.91
N ILE A 130 -14.71 -19.09 -12.67
CA ILE A 130 -15.15 -20.25 -11.91
C ILE A 130 -16.51 -19.95 -11.28
N GLY A 131 -17.42 -20.91 -11.41
CA GLY A 131 -18.69 -20.95 -10.71
C GLY A 131 -18.63 -22.03 -9.64
N LEU A 132 -19.04 -21.67 -8.42
CA LEU A 132 -18.98 -22.52 -7.24
C LEU A 132 -20.33 -22.52 -6.55
N THR A 133 -20.78 -23.67 -6.06
CA THR A 133 -21.75 -23.72 -4.98
C THR A 133 -20.99 -23.88 -3.67
N LEU A 134 -21.40 -23.14 -2.65
CA LEU A 134 -20.71 -23.15 -1.37
C LEU A 134 -21.69 -23.01 -0.21
N SER A 135 -21.33 -23.57 0.93
CA SER A 135 -22.07 -23.41 2.18
C SER A 135 -21.13 -23.05 3.30
N ALA A 136 -21.51 -22.07 4.10
CA ALA A 136 -20.79 -21.63 5.28
C ALA A 136 -21.79 -21.14 6.33
N PRO A 137 -21.51 -21.28 7.63
CA PRO A 137 -22.33 -20.68 8.66
C PRO A 137 -22.42 -19.16 8.44
N ALA A 138 -23.63 -18.60 8.48
CA ALA A 138 -23.81 -17.16 8.44
C ALA A 138 -23.08 -16.50 9.62
N ARG A 139 -22.20 -15.55 9.33
CA ARG A 139 -21.41 -14.83 10.35
C ARG A 139 -22.17 -13.59 10.84
N ARG A 140 -23.36 -13.80 11.42
CA ARG A 140 -24.12 -12.68 12.02
C ARG A 140 -23.57 -12.35 13.41
N ARG A 141 -23.47 -11.06 13.70
CA ARG A 141 -23.00 -10.52 14.97
C ARG A 141 -23.88 -9.35 15.37
N SER A 142 -24.06 -9.19 16.66
CA SER A 142 -24.83 -8.09 17.21
C SER A 142 -23.96 -7.09 17.96
N LEU A 143 -24.47 -5.85 18.04
CA LEU A 143 -23.99 -4.84 18.97
C LEU A 143 -24.86 -4.74 20.23
N ASP A 144 -25.81 -5.67 20.44
CA ASP A 144 -26.68 -5.66 21.62
C ASP A 144 -25.88 -5.64 22.93
N LEU A 145 -24.74 -6.34 22.97
CA LEU A 145 -23.75 -6.26 24.03
C LEU A 145 -22.34 -6.11 23.44
N PHE A 146 -21.65 -5.03 23.81
CA PHE A 146 -20.27 -4.78 23.39
C PHE A 146 -19.27 -4.86 24.56
N THR A 147 -18.18 -5.59 24.39
CA THR A 147 -17.13 -5.70 25.42
C THR A 147 -15.96 -4.78 25.10
N PHE A 148 -15.60 -3.89 26.03
CA PHE A 148 -14.37 -3.09 25.98
C PHE A 148 -13.30 -3.74 26.87
N GLY A 149 -12.32 -4.42 26.26
CA GLY A 149 -11.21 -5.07 26.94
C GLY A 149 -9.96 -4.20 26.97
N LEU A 150 -9.52 -3.78 28.16
CA LEU A 150 -8.34 -2.96 28.36
C LEU A 150 -7.25 -3.71 29.13
N ILE A 151 -6.02 -3.65 28.63
CA ILE A 151 -4.85 -4.18 29.31
C ILE A 151 -4.09 -3.06 30.00
N VAL A 152 -3.89 -3.21 31.30
CA VAL A 152 -3.15 -2.27 32.14
C VAL A 152 -1.96 -2.95 32.83
N ASP A 153 -0.93 -2.18 33.16
CA ASP A 153 0.19 -2.64 34.01
C ASP A 153 0.08 -2.17 35.47
N GLY A 154 -0.91 -1.32 35.78
CA GLY A 154 -1.18 -0.75 37.09
C GLY A 154 -0.35 0.48 37.46
N ARG A 155 0.54 0.96 36.58
CA ARG A 155 1.45 2.09 36.88
C ARG A 155 0.86 3.46 36.57
N PHE A 156 -0.07 3.51 35.62
CA PHE A 156 -0.66 4.75 35.10
C PHE A 156 -2.19 4.74 35.29
N PRO A 157 -2.69 4.86 36.53
CA PRO A 157 -4.14 4.80 36.81
C PRO A 157 -4.95 5.85 36.03
N GLU A 158 -4.35 7.00 35.72
CA GLU A 158 -4.97 8.06 34.92
C GLU A 158 -5.28 7.64 33.48
N ARG A 159 -4.54 6.67 32.91
CA ARG A 159 -4.82 6.12 31.59
C ARG A 159 -6.08 5.29 31.57
N LEU A 160 -6.28 4.46 32.60
CA LEU A 160 -7.52 3.72 32.78
C LEU A 160 -8.71 4.68 32.94
N THR A 161 -8.58 5.71 33.79
CA THR A 161 -9.63 6.72 33.96
C THR A 161 -9.99 7.37 32.63
N ARG A 162 -8.99 7.79 31.84
CA ARG A 162 -9.21 8.38 30.51
C ARG A 162 -9.92 7.43 29.55
N PHE A 163 -9.53 6.15 29.52
CA PHE A 163 -10.20 5.16 28.68
C PHE A 163 -11.68 5.00 29.10
N VAL A 164 -11.93 4.82 30.39
CA VAL A 164 -13.29 4.71 30.95
C VAL A 164 -14.13 5.94 30.61
N ASP A 165 -13.61 7.14 30.86
CA ASP A 165 -14.28 8.40 30.53
C ASP A 165 -14.59 8.49 29.03
N SER A 166 -13.67 8.04 28.16
CA SER A 166 -13.88 8.03 26.72
C SER A 166 -14.96 7.05 26.27
N VAL A 167 -15.07 5.89 26.92
CA VAL A 167 -16.15 4.92 26.67
C VAL A 167 -17.50 5.50 27.10
N LEU A 168 -17.57 6.08 28.31
CA LEU A 168 -18.79 6.69 28.84
C LEU A 168 -19.26 7.92 28.03
N ALA A 169 -18.36 8.52 27.24
CA ALA A 169 -18.66 9.62 26.34
C ALA A 169 -19.07 9.17 24.93
N ILE A 170 -19.24 7.87 24.67
CA ILE A 170 -19.73 7.37 23.38
C ILE A 170 -21.19 7.79 23.18
N ASP A 171 -21.46 8.42 22.04
CA ASP A 171 -22.78 8.79 21.59
C ASP A 171 -23.62 7.53 21.31
N GLY A 172 -24.79 7.43 21.94
CA GLY A 172 -25.68 6.28 21.81
C GLY A 172 -25.26 5.04 22.59
N LEU A 173 -24.30 5.12 23.53
CA LEU A 173 -23.93 4.00 24.40
C LEU A 173 -25.13 3.44 25.18
N ASP A 174 -26.10 4.29 25.51
CA ASP A 174 -27.36 3.92 26.19
C ASP A 174 -28.31 3.06 25.34
N THR A 175 -28.02 2.91 24.05
CA THR A 175 -28.79 2.06 23.12
C THR A 175 -28.32 0.60 23.07
N ILE A 176 -27.26 0.26 23.80
CA ILE A 176 -26.69 -1.09 23.87
C ILE A 176 -26.37 -1.46 25.32
N ASP A 177 -26.27 -2.75 25.61
CA ASP A 177 -25.54 -3.20 26.79
C ASP A 177 -24.03 -3.11 26.52
N TYR A 178 -23.25 -2.86 27.57
CA TYR A 178 -21.79 -2.85 27.47
C TYR A 178 -21.13 -3.30 28.77
N GLU A 179 -19.91 -3.79 28.64
CA GLU A 179 -19.01 -4.03 29.79
C GLU A 179 -17.61 -3.53 29.49
N ILE A 180 -16.89 -3.12 30.53
CA ILE A 180 -15.48 -2.75 30.48
C ILE A 180 -14.71 -3.79 31.31
N LEU A 181 -13.93 -4.63 30.65
CA LEU A 181 -13.04 -5.59 31.27
C LEU A 181 -11.63 -5.02 31.35
N VAL A 182 -11.08 -4.93 32.56
CA VAL A 182 -9.73 -4.44 32.79
C VAL A 182 -8.85 -5.61 33.21
N CYS A 183 -7.82 -5.96 32.45
CA CYS A 183 -6.86 -7.00 32.85
C CYS A 183 -5.56 -6.36 33.36
N GLY A 184 -5.32 -6.51 34.65
CA GLY A 184 -4.23 -5.85 35.37
C GLY A 184 -4.01 -6.44 36.77
N PRO A 185 -2.99 -5.95 37.50
CA PRO A 185 -2.75 -6.34 38.89
C PRO A 185 -3.96 -6.08 39.80
N ALA A 186 -4.03 -6.77 40.94
CA ALA A 186 -5.01 -6.48 41.99
C ALA A 186 -5.03 -4.98 42.33
N GLY A 187 -6.24 -4.42 42.49
CA GLY A 187 -6.44 -3.01 42.82
C GLY A 187 -6.33 -2.02 41.65
N SER A 188 -6.11 -2.51 40.41
CA SER A 188 -6.00 -1.63 39.22
C SER A 188 -7.24 -0.78 38.94
N THR A 189 -8.39 -1.12 39.52
CA THR A 189 -9.67 -0.41 39.35
C THR A 189 -10.12 0.30 40.62
N ASP A 190 -9.34 0.30 41.70
CA ASP A 190 -9.77 0.80 43.02
C ASP A 190 -10.03 2.31 43.03
N HIS A 191 -9.38 3.06 42.12
CA HIS A 191 -9.57 4.51 41.96
C HIS A 191 -10.74 4.87 41.03
N ILE A 192 -11.35 3.88 40.38
CA ILE A 192 -12.51 4.10 39.50
C ILE A 192 -13.78 4.11 40.35
N ASP A 193 -14.73 4.99 40.02
CA ASP A 193 -15.97 5.14 40.79
C ASP A 193 -16.73 3.81 40.80
N THR A 194 -16.82 3.20 41.99
CA THR A 194 -17.52 1.94 42.27
C THR A 194 -19.00 1.93 41.87
N ARG A 195 -19.60 3.09 41.57
CA ARG A 195 -20.96 3.20 41.04
C ARG A 195 -21.07 2.79 39.56
N LEU A 196 -19.95 2.66 38.85
CA LEU A 196 -19.91 2.17 37.47
C LEU A 196 -19.99 0.64 37.46
N ALA A 197 -21.21 0.09 37.53
CA ALA A 197 -21.47 -1.34 37.64
C ALA A 197 -20.94 -2.20 36.46
N ASN A 198 -20.61 -1.57 35.33
CA ASN A 198 -20.20 -2.26 34.11
C ASN A 198 -18.68 -2.47 34.01
N ILE A 199 -17.90 -2.10 35.04
CA ILE A 199 -16.44 -2.23 35.04
C ILE A 199 -16.02 -3.41 35.90
N ARG A 200 -15.26 -4.35 35.33
CA ARG A 200 -14.79 -5.56 36.02
C ARG A 200 -13.28 -5.72 35.87
N LEU A 201 -12.61 -5.98 36.98
CA LEU A 201 -11.21 -6.40 36.99
C LEU A 201 -11.13 -7.90 36.68
N VAL A 202 -10.35 -8.24 35.66
CA VAL A 202 -9.88 -9.60 35.37
C VAL A 202 -8.45 -9.69 35.88
N GLU A 203 -8.31 -10.06 37.15
CA GLU A 203 -7.03 -10.02 37.86
C GLU A 203 -5.98 -10.91 37.17
N GLN A 204 -4.82 -10.33 36.90
CA GLN A 204 -3.68 -11.07 36.35
C GLN A 204 -2.89 -11.81 37.44
N ASP A 205 -2.19 -12.88 37.07
CA ASP A 205 -1.15 -13.46 37.93
C ASP A 205 0.02 -12.47 38.10
N ALA A 206 0.58 -12.40 39.31
CA ALA A 206 1.69 -11.49 39.64
C ALA A 206 2.90 -11.65 38.68
N ARG A 207 3.13 -12.85 38.13
CA ARG A 207 4.21 -13.14 37.18
C ARG A 207 4.03 -12.44 35.83
N PHE A 208 2.81 -12.03 35.46
CA PHE A 208 2.56 -11.43 34.14
C PHE A 208 3.27 -10.09 34.00
N SER A 209 3.31 -9.28 35.07
CA SER A 209 4.03 -8.01 35.06
C SER A 209 5.54 -8.21 34.91
N THR A 210 6.10 -9.26 35.51
CA THR A 210 7.53 -9.56 35.40
C THR A 210 7.92 -10.13 34.03
N LEU A 211 7.03 -10.91 33.42
CA LEU A 211 7.27 -11.57 32.14
C LEU A 211 6.81 -10.74 30.93
N GLY A 212 6.04 -9.68 31.13
CA GLY A 212 5.38 -8.96 30.03
C GLY A 212 4.39 -9.85 29.27
N TRP A 213 3.60 -10.67 29.98
CA TRP A 213 2.80 -11.74 29.39
C TRP A 213 1.50 -11.24 28.73
N ILE A 214 1.66 -10.46 27.66
CA ILE A 214 0.58 -9.72 27.01
C ILE A 214 -0.46 -10.64 26.36
N THR A 215 -0.03 -11.74 25.75
CA THR A 215 -0.88 -12.74 25.09
C THR A 215 -1.86 -13.38 26.06
N ARG A 216 -1.39 -13.75 27.26
CA ARG A 216 -2.24 -14.31 28.30
C ARG A 216 -3.24 -13.32 28.87
N LYS A 217 -2.88 -12.04 29.01
CA LYS A 217 -3.83 -10.98 29.38
C LYS A 217 -4.94 -10.84 28.33
N LYS A 218 -4.59 -10.83 27.04
CA LYS A 218 -5.56 -10.79 25.93
C LYS A 218 -6.49 -12.00 25.96
N ASN A 219 -5.96 -13.21 26.17
CA ASN A 219 -6.77 -14.43 26.29
C ASN A 219 -7.72 -14.40 27.49
N LEU A 220 -7.30 -13.88 28.65
CA LEU A 220 -8.18 -13.73 29.81
C LEU A 220 -9.34 -12.78 29.54
N LEU A 221 -9.10 -11.64 28.88
CA LEU A 221 -10.15 -10.72 28.47
C LEU A 221 -11.15 -11.39 27.51
N VAL A 222 -10.66 -12.12 26.51
CA VAL A 222 -11.50 -12.87 25.55
C VAL A 222 -12.30 -13.99 26.23
N ALA A 223 -11.72 -14.67 27.22
CA ALA A 223 -12.41 -15.70 27.98
C ALA A 223 -13.59 -15.12 28.77
N GLU A 224 -13.41 -13.96 29.39
CA GLU A 224 -14.40 -13.27 30.22
C GLU A 224 -15.42 -12.44 29.45
N ALA A 225 -15.15 -12.14 28.17
CA ALA A 225 -16.02 -11.35 27.31
C ALA A 225 -17.40 -11.98 27.12
N ARG A 226 -18.44 -11.17 27.26
CA ARG A 226 -19.84 -11.59 27.10
C ARG A 226 -20.47 -11.12 25.79
N GLY A 227 -19.96 -10.04 25.20
CA GLY A 227 -20.42 -9.54 23.90
C GLY A 227 -20.00 -10.42 22.73
N ASP A 228 -20.67 -10.25 21.59
CA ASP A 228 -20.26 -10.89 20.33
C ASP A 228 -18.94 -10.32 19.80
N LEU A 229 -18.71 -9.04 20.09
CA LEU A 229 -17.52 -8.29 19.73
C LEU A 229 -16.79 -7.77 20.97
N ILE A 230 -15.47 -7.76 20.88
CA ILE A 230 -14.58 -7.15 21.86
C ILE A 230 -13.63 -6.16 21.18
N LEU A 231 -13.52 -4.95 21.74
CA LEU A 231 -12.37 -4.09 21.50
C LEU A 231 -11.26 -4.48 22.48
N LEU A 232 -10.13 -5.00 21.98
CA LEU A 232 -8.94 -5.27 22.78
C LEU A 232 -7.94 -4.14 22.58
N ALA A 233 -7.59 -3.43 23.66
CA ALA A 233 -6.66 -2.30 23.60
C ALA A 233 -5.64 -2.31 24.74
N HIS A 234 -4.50 -1.68 24.50
CA HIS A 234 -3.58 -1.25 25.55
C HIS A 234 -4.11 0.03 26.25
N ASP A 235 -3.67 0.26 27.48
CA ASP A 235 -4.04 1.43 28.32
C ASP A 235 -3.76 2.81 27.71
N ARG A 236 -2.90 2.90 26.70
CA ARG A 236 -2.60 4.15 25.98
C ARG A 236 -3.70 4.65 25.03
N TYR A 237 -4.72 3.83 24.77
CA TYR A 237 -5.78 4.18 23.82
C TYR A 237 -6.99 4.81 24.52
N SER A 238 -7.77 5.55 23.75
CA SER A 238 -9.12 6.03 24.08
C SER A 238 -10.00 5.93 22.83
N VAL A 239 -11.30 5.80 23.03
CA VAL A 239 -12.28 5.74 21.94
C VAL A 239 -12.88 7.12 21.68
N ARG A 240 -13.34 7.37 20.45
CA ARG A 240 -14.05 8.62 20.12
C ARG A 240 -15.52 8.53 20.49
N SER A 241 -16.19 9.68 20.65
CA SER A 241 -17.62 9.72 20.96
C SER A 241 -18.47 9.08 19.85
N ASP A 242 -18.06 9.22 18.58
CA ASP A 242 -18.75 8.64 17.42
C ASP A 242 -18.43 7.16 17.14
N PHE A 243 -17.73 6.48 18.04
CA PHE A 243 -17.26 5.10 17.86
C PHE A 243 -18.38 4.13 17.47
N LEU A 244 -19.50 4.16 18.20
CA LEU A 244 -20.60 3.22 17.97
C LEU A 244 -21.33 3.48 16.65
N THR A 245 -21.51 4.76 16.29
CA THR A 245 -22.05 5.15 14.99
C THR A 245 -21.15 4.67 13.85
N ALA A 246 -19.85 4.95 13.92
CA ALA A 246 -18.89 4.51 12.91
C ALA A 246 -18.82 2.99 12.79
N LEU A 247 -18.93 2.25 13.90
CA LEU A 247 -18.94 0.78 13.88
C LEU A 247 -20.24 0.22 13.29
N ARG A 248 -21.40 0.87 13.53
CA ARG A 248 -22.67 0.51 12.89
C ARG A 248 -22.66 0.76 11.40
N GLU A 249 -22.12 1.91 10.97
CA GLU A 249 -21.95 2.25 9.56
C GLU A 249 -20.99 1.29 8.85
N TYR A 250 -19.94 0.84 9.55
CA TYR A 250 -19.08 -0.22 9.03
C TYR A 250 -19.81 -1.55 8.94
N GLY A 251 -20.60 -1.90 9.95
CA GLY A 251 -21.27 -3.19 10.07
C GLY A 251 -20.58 -4.07 11.13
N PRO A 252 -21.33 -4.60 12.12
CA PRO A 252 -20.74 -5.37 13.22
C PRO A 252 -20.38 -6.81 12.86
N ASP A 253 -20.80 -7.28 11.70
CA ASP A 253 -20.51 -8.61 11.18
C ASP A 253 -19.09 -8.67 10.60
N VAL A 254 -18.13 -8.60 11.53
CA VAL A 254 -16.70 -8.66 11.27
C VAL A 254 -16.08 -9.73 12.14
N ASP A 255 -15.10 -10.44 11.59
CA ASP A 255 -14.28 -11.35 12.40
C ASP A 255 -13.16 -10.61 13.11
N VAL A 256 -12.43 -9.77 12.37
CA VAL A 256 -11.39 -8.88 12.91
C VAL A 256 -11.38 -7.57 12.12
N LEU A 257 -11.43 -6.46 12.87
CA LEU A 257 -11.38 -5.11 12.36
C LEU A 257 -10.30 -4.31 13.10
N VAL A 258 -9.37 -3.75 12.35
CA VAL A 258 -8.34 -2.84 12.86
C VAL A 258 -8.83 -1.40 12.64
N PRO A 259 -9.09 -0.64 13.73
CA PRO A 259 -9.49 0.76 13.60
C PRO A 259 -8.32 1.62 13.12
N THR A 260 -8.64 2.75 12.49
CA THR A 260 -7.65 3.79 12.25
C THR A 260 -7.18 4.37 13.59
N GLN A 261 -5.87 4.50 13.75
CA GLN A 261 -5.27 4.96 14.99
C GLN A 261 -4.70 6.37 14.78
N LEU A 262 -5.11 7.32 15.61
CA LEU A 262 -4.58 8.68 15.58
C LEU A 262 -3.89 9.02 16.89
N THR A 263 -2.80 9.76 16.84
CA THR A 263 -2.19 10.37 18.03
C THR A 263 -3.07 11.52 18.54
N SER A 264 -2.86 11.95 19.79
CA SER A 264 -3.64 13.06 20.39
C SER A 264 -3.54 14.40 19.63
N ASP A 265 -2.49 14.59 18.85
CA ASP A 265 -2.27 15.74 17.95
C ASP A 265 -2.77 15.50 16.51
N GLY A 266 -3.48 14.40 16.26
CA GLY A 266 -4.19 14.12 15.00
C GLY A 266 -3.34 13.49 13.89
N PHE A 267 -2.11 13.05 14.16
CA PHE A 267 -1.31 12.32 13.19
C PHE A 267 -1.68 10.85 13.15
N THR A 268 -1.43 10.19 12.01
CA THR A 268 -1.67 8.76 11.89
C THR A 268 -0.65 7.98 12.71
N TYR A 269 -1.16 7.05 13.51
CA TYR A 269 -0.38 6.01 14.14
C TYR A 269 -0.47 4.74 13.28
N PRO A 270 0.62 3.96 13.11
CA PRO A 270 0.62 2.81 12.21
C PRO A 270 -0.47 1.80 12.58
N SER A 271 -1.50 1.72 11.74
CA SER A 271 -2.61 0.76 11.84
C SER A 271 -2.49 -0.33 10.79
N ARG A 272 -2.05 0.02 9.57
CA ARG A 272 -1.80 -0.89 8.45
C ARG A 272 -0.29 -1.13 8.37
N VAL A 273 0.15 -2.32 8.80
CA VAL A 273 1.57 -2.64 8.90
C VAL A 273 1.90 -3.96 8.23
N ALA A 274 3.12 -4.08 7.71
CA ALA A 274 3.59 -5.27 7.01
C ALA A 274 5.04 -5.60 7.38
N THR A 275 5.38 -6.88 7.24
CA THR A 275 6.75 -7.39 7.36
C THR A 275 7.41 -7.52 5.98
N SER A 276 8.74 -7.60 5.90
CA SER A 276 9.46 -7.80 4.63
C SER A 276 9.31 -9.21 4.03
N GLY A 277 8.72 -10.12 4.80
CA GLY A 277 8.42 -11.51 4.42
C GLY A 277 7.52 -12.13 5.49
N THR A 278 6.93 -13.29 5.23
CA THR A 278 5.91 -13.91 6.10
C THR A 278 6.30 -13.97 7.59
N TRP A 279 7.58 -14.25 7.86
CA TRP A 279 8.19 -14.30 9.19
C TRP A 279 9.44 -13.40 9.32
N ASP A 280 9.66 -12.50 8.37
CA ASP A 280 10.85 -11.65 8.34
C ASP A 280 10.57 -10.30 9.03
N LEU A 281 10.98 -10.20 10.29
CA LEU A 281 10.76 -9.04 11.16
C LEU A 281 11.87 -7.97 11.02
N ARG A 282 12.85 -8.15 10.12
CA ARG A 282 13.98 -7.21 9.98
C ARG A 282 13.56 -5.84 9.45
N SER A 283 12.42 -5.74 8.80
CA SER A 283 11.89 -4.48 8.28
C SER A 283 10.37 -4.45 8.45
N LEU A 284 9.90 -3.49 9.22
CA LEU A 284 8.48 -3.22 9.44
C LEU A 284 8.08 -2.00 8.63
N GLY A 285 7.06 -2.18 7.80
CA GLY A 285 6.51 -1.16 6.94
C GLY A 285 5.15 -0.67 7.42
N GLU A 286 4.92 0.64 7.42
CA GLU A 286 3.56 1.20 7.42
C GLU A 286 3.06 1.26 5.96
N LEU A 287 1.88 0.71 5.70
CA LEU A 287 1.23 0.72 4.40
C LEU A 287 0.31 1.94 4.27
N GLU A 288 0.16 2.46 3.05
CA GLU A 288 -0.82 3.50 2.77
C GLU A 288 -2.27 2.96 2.80
N VAL A 289 -3.22 3.89 2.89
CA VAL A 289 -4.65 3.55 2.83
C VAL A 289 -4.97 2.92 1.47
N GLY A 290 -5.66 1.78 1.50
CA GLY A 290 -5.96 1.04 0.28
C GLY A 290 -4.79 0.29 -0.32
N ASP A 291 -3.71 0.12 0.43
CA ASP A 291 -2.63 -0.79 0.07
C ASP A 291 -2.81 -2.15 0.76
N TYR A 292 -2.21 -3.21 0.19
CA TYR A 292 -2.26 -4.57 0.69
C TYR A 292 -0.98 -5.33 0.35
N THR A 293 -0.57 -6.24 1.21
CA THR A 293 0.46 -7.24 0.91
C THR A 293 0.13 -8.53 1.67
N PRO A 294 0.47 -9.72 1.15
CA PRO A 294 0.34 -10.97 1.90
C PRO A 294 1.12 -10.98 3.23
N THR A 295 2.07 -10.06 3.42
CA THR A 295 2.84 -9.90 4.66
C THR A 295 2.25 -8.87 5.62
N MET A 296 1.09 -8.30 5.31
CA MET A 296 0.37 -7.42 6.22
C MET A 296 -0.01 -8.17 7.50
N TYR A 297 -0.04 -7.46 8.62
CA TYR A 297 -0.47 -8.02 9.90
C TYR A 297 -1.24 -6.99 10.74
N ILE A 298 -2.00 -7.50 11.71
CA ILE A 298 -2.74 -6.68 12.66
C ILE A 298 -1.74 -6.01 13.59
N ASN A 299 -1.76 -4.68 13.70
CA ASN A 299 -0.96 -4.01 14.72
C ASN A 299 -1.49 -4.37 16.12
N GLY A 300 -0.64 -4.97 16.98
CA GLY A 300 -1.06 -5.54 18.25
C GLY A 300 -1.56 -4.57 19.34
N GLY A 301 -1.52 -3.25 19.09
CA GLY A 301 -1.90 -2.23 20.07
C GLY A 301 -3.41 -2.15 20.32
N VAL A 302 -4.22 -2.30 19.28
CA VAL A 302 -5.68 -2.21 19.36
C VAL A 302 -6.33 -2.95 18.19
N LEU A 303 -7.39 -3.71 18.46
CA LEU A 303 -8.25 -4.32 17.45
C LEU A 303 -9.67 -4.51 17.99
N ILE A 304 -10.63 -4.64 17.08
CA ILE A 304 -11.99 -5.10 17.34
C ILE A 304 -12.10 -6.50 16.73
N ALA A 305 -12.67 -7.46 17.45
CA ALA A 305 -12.84 -8.80 16.90
C ALA A 305 -14.04 -9.52 17.50
N SER A 306 -14.49 -10.52 16.75
CA SER A 306 -15.31 -11.60 17.25
C SER A 306 -14.70 -12.23 18.49
N VAL A 307 -15.52 -12.37 19.54
CA VAL A 307 -15.10 -13.15 20.70
C VAL A 307 -14.94 -14.62 20.34
N ASP A 308 -15.83 -15.20 19.52
CA ASP A 308 -15.76 -16.62 19.16
C ASP A 308 -14.59 -16.94 18.23
N VAL A 309 -14.21 -16.04 17.30
CA VAL A 309 -13.00 -16.24 16.47
C VAL A 309 -11.75 -16.20 17.34
N LEU A 310 -11.66 -15.27 18.29
CA LEU A 310 -10.51 -15.20 19.20
C LEU A 310 -10.49 -16.38 20.19
N ARG A 311 -11.63 -16.95 20.57
CA ARG A 311 -11.69 -18.20 21.36
C ARG A 311 -11.25 -19.41 20.54
N ALA A 312 -11.62 -19.48 19.27
CA ALA A 312 -11.20 -20.54 18.37
C ALA A 312 -9.71 -20.41 17.96
N THR A 313 -9.20 -19.18 17.92
CA THR A 313 -7.81 -18.85 17.56
C THR A 313 -7.16 -17.96 18.63
N PRO A 314 -6.95 -18.49 19.86
CA PRO A 314 -6.44 -17.69 20.98
C PRO A 314 -5.01 -17.22 20.72
N TYR A 315 -4.57 -16.16 21.39
CA TYR A 315 -3.15 -15.75 21.32
C TYR A 315 -2.24 -16.87 21.80
N ASN A 316 -1.08 -17.03 21.16
CA ASN A 316 -0.08 -18.00 21.57
C ASN A 316 0.59 -17.55 22.87
N GLU A 317 0.22 -18.18 23.99
CA GLU A 317 0.75 -17.83 25.32
C GLU A 317 2.25 -18.13 25.50
N LEU A 318 2.92 -18.73 24.52
CA LEU A 318 4.38 -18.88 24.53
C LEU A 318 5.12 -17.61 24.07
N LEU A 319 4.40 -16.61 23.54
CA LEU A 319 4.94 -15.33 23.13
C LEU A 319 4.62 -14.25 24.16
N PHE A 320 5.63 -13.44 24.48
CA PHE A 320 5.56 -12.31 25.39
C PHE A 320 5.51 -10.99 24.61
N TRP A 321 5.46 -9.88 25.36
CA TRP A 321 5.49 -8.55 24.77
C TRP A 321 6.73 -8.35 23.89
N ALA A 322 6.53 -7.80 22.69
CA ALA A 322 7.54 -7.55 21.67
C ALA A 322 8.15 -8.81 21.02
N GLU A 323 7.46 -9.96 21.09
CA GLU A 323 7.87 -11.20 20.43
C GLU A 323 7.03 -11.55 19.20
N ALA A 324 6.51 -10.52 18.52
CA ALA A 324 5.70 -10.63 17.29
C ALA A 324 4.43 -11.48 17.46
N GLU A 325 3.76 -11.34 18.61
CA GLU A 325 2.53 -12.08 18.91
C GLU A 325 1.39 -11.70 17.98
N ASP A 326 1.42 -10.48 17.44
CA ASP A 326 0.43 -9.92 16.55
C ASP A 326 0.63 -10.39 15.10
N VAL A 327 1.88 -10.50 14.64
CA VAL A 327 2.23 -11.19 13.38
C VAL A 327 1.79 -12.65 13.45
N GLU A 328 2.15 -13.35 14.52
CA GLU A 328 1.81 -14.77 14.71
C GLU A 328 0.30 -15.01 14.72
N LEU A 329 -0.46 -14.20 15.48
CA LEU A 329 -1.91 -14.29 15.50
C LEU A 329 -2.50 -14.04 14.11
N THR A 330 -2.04 -13.02 13.40
CA THR A 330 -2.53 -12.70 12.05
C THR A 330 -2.40 -13.91 11.13
N ARG A 331 -1.23 -14.59 11.14
CA ARG A 331 -1.01 -15.76 10.28
C ARG A 331 -1.93 -16.93 10.64
N ARG A 332 -2.21 -17.15 11.92
CA ARG A 332 -3.16 -18.20 12.35
C ARG A 332 -4.60 -17.87 11.98
N LEU A 333 -5.01 -16.61 12.13
CA LEU A 333 -6.32 -16.14 11.67
C LEU A 333 -6.48 -16.34 10.16
N GLU A 334 -5.50 -15.90 9.36
CA GLU A 334 -5.52 -16.08 7.90
C GLU A 334 -5.57 -17.56 7.50
N ALA A 335 -4.81 -18.42 8.19
CA ALA A 335 -4.85 -19.87 7.97
C ALA A 335 -6.20 -20.49 8.35
N ALA A 336 -6.93 -19.90 9.29
CA ALA A 336 -8.28 -20.28 9.67
C ALA A 336 -9.37 -19.67 8.76
N GLY A 337 -8.99 -18.94 7.69
CA GLY A 337 -9.95 -18.32 6.77
C GLY A 337 -10.57 -17.03 7.29
N VAL A 338 -9.94 -16.38 8.28
CA VAL A 338 -10.31 -15.06 8.77
C VAL A 338 -9.50 -14.01 8.03
N VAL A 339 -10.17 -13.00 7.48
CA VAL A 339 -9.51 -11.89 6.77
C VAL A 339 -9.48 -10.65 7.67
N PRO A 340 -8.31 -10.21 8.15
CA PRO A 340 -8.21 -8.96 8.89
C PRO A 340 -8.64 -7.78 8.03
N ARG A 341 -9.61 -7.00 8.52
CA ARG A 341 -10.10 -5.79 7.87
C ARG A 341 -9.59 -4.53 8.55
N PHE A 342 -9.63 -3.41 7.83
CA PHE A 342 -9.17 -2.11 8.30
C PHE A 342 -10.25 -1.10 8.00
N SER A 343 -10.64 -0.32 9.01
CA SER A 343 -11.61 0.77 8.80
C SER A 343 -10.90 2.11 8.69
N GLN A 344 -11.33 2.94 7.74
CA GLN A 344 -10.98 4.36 7.69
C GLN A 344 -11.80 5.21 8.67
N ASN A 345 -13.02 4.79 8.98
CA ASN A 345 -14.00 5.58 9.73
C ASN A 345 -14.09 5.21 11.21
N VAL A 346 -13.86 3.94 11.57
CA VAL A 346 -13.73 3.54 12.98
C VAL A 346 -12.36 3.98 13.49
N VAL A 347 -12.35 5.00 14.34
CA VAL A 347 -11.12 5.68 14.78
C VAL A 347 -10.95 5.60 16.29
N VAL A 348 -9.71 5.31 16.72
CA VAL A 348 -9.27 5.36 18.12
C VAL A 348 -8.11 6.33 18.28
N ILE A 349 -7.96 6.91 19.47
CA ILE A 349 -6.91 7.87 19.79
C ILE A 349 -5.87 7.20 20.69
N THR A 350 -4.58 7.47 20.48
CA THR A 350 -3.47 7.03 21.32
C THR A 350 -2.77 8.23 21.95
N ASP A 351 -2.40 8.13 23.22
CA ASP A 351 -1.70 9.18 23.97
C ASP A 351 -0.19 9.25 23.68
N LEU A 352 0.30 8.40 22.79
CA LEU A 352 1.69 8.41 22.34
C LEU A 352 1.95 9.57 21.37
N THR A 353 2.61 10.62 21.86
CA THR A 353 3.15 11.72 21.04
C THR A 353 4.58 11.38 20.57
N ARG A 354 4.84 11.41 19.25
CA ARG A 354 5.92 10.65 18.56
C ARG A 354 7.38 10.96 18.91
N GLY A 355 8.18 9.87 18.92
CA GLY A 355 9.63 9.78 18.71
C GLY A 355 10.09 8.32 18.48
N ASP A 356 9.98 7.47 19.51
CA ASP A 356 10.71 6.19 19.55
C ASP A 356 9.93 4.95 19.06
N GLN A 357 8.61 4.84 19.28
CA GLN A 357 7.84 3.63 18.88
C GLN A 357 7.48 3.59 17.40
N VAL A 358 7.45 4.77 16.79
CA VAL A 358 7.09 4.94 15.39
C VAL A 358 8.29 4.80 14.47
N SER A 359 9.47 5.20 14.94
CA SER A 359 10.69 5.24 14.13
C SER A 359 11.10 3.84 13.67
N VAL A 360 10.56 2.81 14.31
CA VAL A 360 10.68 1.39 13.92
C VAL A 360 9.92 1.09 12.63
N PHE A 361 8.81 1.79 12.35
CA PHE A 361 8.02 1.63 11.13
C PHE A 361 8.55 2.58 10.06
N GLN A 362 9.16 2.04 9.01
CA GLN A 362 9.44 2.82 7.81
C GLN A 362 8.13 2.93 7.03
N ARG A 363 7.67 4.15 6.72
CA ARG A 363 6.57 4.32 5.75
C ARG A 363 7.05 3.74 4.44
N LEU A 364 6.41 2.66 4.00
CA LEU A 364 6.66 2.15 2.66
C LEU A 364 5.89 3.06 1.71
N PRO A 365 6.54 3.58 0.65
CA PRO A 365 5.82 4.36 -0.35
C PRO A 365 4.71 3.49 -0.93
N PHE A 366 3.53 4.07 -1.23
CA PHE A 366 2.52 3.37 -2.01
C PHE A 366 3.12 2.90 -3.33
N GLU A 367 3.41 1.61 -3.40
CA GLU A 367 3.84 0.97 -4.63
C GLU A 367 2.59 0.79 -5.49
N SER A 368 2.25 1.83 -6.27
CA SER A 368 1.27 1.74 -7.37
C SER A 368 1.63 0.64 -8.39
N SER A 369 2.87 0.14 -8.35
CA SER A 369 3.40 -0.95 -9.16
C SER A 369 3.06 -2.33 -8.57
N TYR A 370 1.77 -2.61 -8.41
CA TYR A 370 1.25 -3.96 -8.60
C TYR A 370 0.23 -3.91 -9.74
N VAL A 371 0.63 -3.30 -10.85
CA VAL A 371 -0.13 -3.32 -12.09
C VAL A 371 0.09 -4.70 -12.71
N SER A 372 -0.99 -5.33 -13.15
CA SER A 372 -0.98 -6.49 -14.04
C SER A 372 0.15 -6.39 -15.08
N PRO A 373 0.82 -7.50 -15.46
CA PRO A 373 1.86 -7.50 -16.49
C PRO A 373 1.44 -6.85 -17.82
N THR A 374 0.16 -6.61 -18.04
CA THR A 374 -0.37 -6.09 -19.31
C THR A 374 -0.30 -4.57 -19.47
N GLU A 375 -0.18 -3.75 -18.41
CA GLU A 375 -0.44 -2.30 -18.58
C GLU A 375 0.69 -1.32 -18.28
N ARG A 376 1.72 -1.65 -17.50
CA ARG A 376 2.84 -0.71 -17.26
C ARG A 376 4.19 -1.41 -17.12
N GLY A 377 4.97 -1.43 -18.21
CA GLY A 377 6.43 -1.62 -18.14
C GLY A 377 7.11 -0.42 -17.45
N PRO A 378 8.31 -0.61 -16.85
CA PRO A 378 9.00 0.42 -16.06
C PRO A 378 9.38 1.66 -16.87
N ARG A 379 9.32 2.82 -16.19
CA ARG A 379 9.73 4.14 -16.68
C ARG A 379 11.18 4.40 -16.27
N TYR A 380 12.08 4.73 -17.20
CA TYR A 380 13.50 5.02 -16.90
C TYR A 380 13.87 6.47 -17.18
N ALA A 381 14.69 7.05 -16.30
CA ALA A 381 15.34 8.35 -16.48
C ALA A 381 16.68 8.20 -17.22
N PRO A 382 17.09 9.20 -18.03
CA PRO A 382 18.35 9.18 -18.76
C PRO A 382 19.58 9.05 -17.86
N GLY A 383 20.50 8.12 -18.18
CA GLY A 383 21.76 7.89 -17.45
C GLY A 383 21.71 6.82 -16.35
N SER A 384 20.66 6.00 -16.30
CA SER A 384 20.52 4.92 -15.32
C SER A 384 21.09 3.59 -15.84
N GLY A 385 22.04 3.01 -15.09
CA GLY A 385 22.62 1.70 -15.37
C GLY A 385 22.14 0.63 -14.38
N LEU A 386 21.80 -0.55 -14.91
CA LEU A 386 21.52 -1.79 -14.16
C LEU A 386 22.75 -2.70 -14.23
N ALA A 387 23.41 -2.92 -13.10
CA ALA A 387 24.45 -3.94 -12.94
C ALA A 387 23.87 -5.18 -12.23
N PHE A 388 23.74 -6.28 -12.95
CA PHE A 388 23.35 -7.60 -12.43
C PHE A 388 24.57 -8.28 -11.83
N GLY A 389 24.84 -8.01 -10.55
CA GLY A 389 25.96 -8.64 -9.85
C GLY A 389 26.21 -8.26 -8.39
N GLN A 390 25.56 -7.22 -7.86
CA GLN A 390 25.86 -6.72 -6.50
C GLN A 390 24.74 -6.91 -5.46
N SER A 391 23.57 -7.41 -5.85
CA SER A 391 22.50 -7.77 -4.90
C SER A 391 21.99 -9.17 -5.18
N THR A 392 21.83 -9.97 -4.12
CA THR A 392 21.28 -11.32 -4.21
C THR A 392 19.77 -11.39 -4.06
N ASP A 393 19.13 -10.25 -3.81
CA ASP A 393 17.74 -10.14 -3.37
C ASP A 393 16.78 -9.81 -4.55
N PRO A 394 15.84 -10.71 -4.91
CA PRO A 394 14.80 -10.46 -5.90
C PRO A 394 13.97 -9.20 -5.64
N ALA A 395 13.78 -8.80 -4.38
CA ALA A 395 13.04 -7.59 -4.01
C ALA A 395 13.75 -6.31 -4.49
N VAL A 396 15.08 -6.32 -4.61
CA VAL A 396 15.84 -5.18 -5.14
C VAL A 396 15.65 -5.01 -6.65
N PHE A 397 15.40 -6.11 -7.38
CA PHE A 397 15.10 -6.09 -8.81
C PHE A 397 13.63 -5.74 -9.09
N ALA A 398 12.70 -6.24 -8.27
CA ALA A 398 11.28 -5.88 -8.31
C ALA A 398 11.07 -4.38 -8.02
N ARG A 399 11.77 -3.81 -7.02
CA ARG A 399 11.79 -2.36 -6.73
C ARG A 399 12.39 -1.50 -7.86
N ARG A 400 13.03 -2.13 -8.86
CA ARG A 400 13.56 -1.48 -10.08
C ARG A 400 12.75 -1.83 -11.34
N GLY A 401 11.60 -2.47 -11.17
CA GLY A 401 10.62 -2.72 -12.23
C GLY A 401 11.01 -3.76 -13.28
N VAL A 402 11.95 -4.66 -12.98
CA VAL A 402 12.34 -5.75 -13.90
C VAL A 402 11.46 -6.98 -13.63
N ALA A 403 10.58 -7.32 -14.57
CA ALA A 403 9.84 -8.58 -14.55
C ALA A 403 10.64 -9.68 -15.27
N PHE A 404 10.89 -10.81 -14.60
CA PHE A 404 11.51 -11.98 -15.21
C PHE A 404 10.42 -12.97 -15.65
N PRO A 405 10.33 -13.35 -16.95
CA PRO A 405 9.45 -14.43 -17.35
C PRO A 405 9.84 -15.78 -16.70
N HIS A 406 8.94 -16.76 -16.74
CA HIS A 406 9.08 -18.07 -16.09
C HIS A 406 10.26 -18.96 -16.55
N TYR A 407 11.12 -18.48 -17.48
CA TYR A 407 12.20 -19.27 -18.13
C TYR A 407 13.62 -18.88 -17.69
N TRP A 408 13.75 -18.09 -16.63
CA TRP A 408 15.04 -17.66 -16.09
C TRP A 408 15.45 -18.56 -14.91
N SER A 409 16.67 -19.09 -14.97
CA SER A 409 17.30 -19.81 -13.86
C SER A 409 18.55 -19.08 -13.39
N ARG A 410 18.84 -19.18 -12.09
CA ARG A 410 19.98 -18.48 -11.48
C ARG A 410 21.20 -19.39 -11.45
N SER A 411 22.35 -18.90 -11.92
CA SER A 411 23.65 -19.52 -11.65
C SER A 411 24.50 -18.59 -10.78
N GLY A 412 25.50 -19.13 -10.07
CA GLY A 412 26.41 -18.34 -9.24
C GLY A 412 27.20 -17.25 -9.99
N ALA A 413 27.19 -17.26 -11.33
CA ALA A 413 27.89 -16.31 -12.19
C ALA A 413 26.95 -15.31 -12.91
N GLY A 414 25.63 -15.39 -12.74
CA GLY A 414 24.65 -14.54 -13.42
C GLY A 414 23.32 -15.24 -13.72
N LEU A 415 22.46 -14.55 -14.47
CA LEU A 415 21.19 -15.07 -14.96
C LEU A 415 21.40 -15.94 -16.22
N VAL A 416 20.84 -17.15 -16.23
CA VAL A 416 20.96 -18.13 -17.32
C VAL A 416 19.57 -18.48 -17.86
N TRP A 417 19.43 -18.45 -19.19
CA TRP A 417 18.17 -18.65 -19.90
C TRP A 417 18.19 -19.97 -20.71
N SER A 418 17.03 -20.65 -20.83
CA SER A 418 16.85 -21.86 -21.64
C SER A 418 16.34 -21.55 -23.05
N ALA A 419 17.02 -22.09 -24.07
CA ALA A 419 17.10 -21.60 -25.46
C ALA A 419 15.82 -21.58 -26.32
N ASP A 420 14.63 -21.87 -25.80
CA ASP A 420 13.46 -22.10 -26.65
C ASP A 420 12.59 -20.86 -26.94
N HIS A 421 12.78 -19.74 -26.22
CA HIS A 421 12.01 -18.49 -26.38
C HIS A 421 12.83 -17.20 -26.19
N ALA A 422 13.05 -16.41 -27.27
CA ALA A 422 13.84 -15.17 -27.22
C ALA A 422 13.36 -14.22 -26.09
N PRO A 423 14.25 -13.72 -25.21
CA PRO A 423 13.84 -12.82 -24.14
C PRO A 423 13.51 -11.43 -24.70
N GLU A 424 12.34 -10.91 -24.33
CA GLU A 424 11.92 -9.54 -24.64
C GLU A 424 12.17 -8.61 -23.43
N PHE A 425 12.82 -7.48 -23.68
CA PHE A 425 13.01 -6.42 -22.68
C PHE A 425 12.38 -5.11 -23.17
N VAL A 426 11.26 -4.71 -22.57
CA VAL A 426 10.64 -3.42 -22.92
C VAL A 426 11.18 -2.33 -21.97
N ILE A 427 11.94 -1.37 -22.51
CA ILE A 427 12.45 -0.21 -21.77
C ILE A 427 11.69 1.03 -22.26
N ARG A 428 10.91 1.69 -21.41
CA ARG A 428 10.19 2.93 -21.76
C ARG A 428 10.88 4.14 -21.12
N PRO A 429 11.74 4.89 -21.84
CA PRO A 429 12.31 6.11 -21.30
C PRO A 429 11.26 7.23 -21.24
N GLU A 430 11.28 8.04 -20.19
CA GLU A 430 10.45 9.25 -20.13
C GLU A 430 11.19 10.37 -20.88
N VAL A 431 10.67 10.73 -22.06
CA VAL A 431 11.23 11.81 -22.87
C VAL A 431 10.16 12.90 -22.99
N PRO A 432 10.41 14.14 -22.56
CA PRO A 432 9.54 15.26 -22.90
C PRO A 432 9.43 15.34 -24.42
N GLU A 433 8.25 15.58 -24.98
CA GLU A 433 8.06 15.79 -26.41
C GLU A 433 9.06 16.84 -26.92
N SER A 434 10.17 16.40 -27.50
CA SER A 434 11.20 17.29 -28.02
C SER A 434 11.62 16.78 -29.39
N ARG A 435 11.47 17.64 -30.40
CA ARG A 435 12.02 17.41 -31.74
C ARG A 435 13.50 17.78 -31.73
N GLY A 436 14.39 16.82 -31.94
CA GLY A 436 15.83 17.02 -32.14
C GLY A 436 16.63 15.73 -32.09
N ASN A 437 17.72 15.67 -32.87
CA ASN A 437 18.66 14.55 -32.88
C ASN A 437 19.25 14.30 -31.48
N ARG A 438 18.91 13.16 -30.87
CA ARG A 438 19.51 12.69 -29.61
C ARG A 438 20.33 11.44 -29.89
N ARG A 439 21.54 11.38 -29.32
CA ARG A 439 22.36 10.17 -29.31
C ARG A 439 21.98 9.32 -28.10
N TRP A 440 21.73 8.03 -28.34
CA TRP A 440 21.42 7.05 -27.31
C TRP A 440 22.52 6.00 -27.27
N THR A 441 23.00 5.65 -26.07
CA THR A 441 23.99 4.58 -25.92
C THR A 441 23.39 3.47 -25.06
N LEU A 442 23.37 2.25 -25.61
CA LEU A 442 22.96 1.03 -24.91
C LEU A 442 24.17 0.13 -24.66
N THR A 443 24.57 -0.04 -23.42
CA THR A 443 25.70 -0.94 -23.09
C THR A 443 25.17 -2.28 -22.60
N LEU A 444 25.59 -3.38 -23.24
CA LEU A 444 25.25 -4.75 -22.84
C LEU A 444 26.51 -5.50 -22.37
N GLY A 445 26.54 -5.92 -21.10
CA GLY A 445 27.62 -6.73 -20.57
C GLY A 445 27.30 -8.23 -20.69
N PHE A 446 28.15 -9.01 -21.36
CA PHE A 446 28.00 -10.46 -21.46
C PHE A 446 29.16 -11.21 -20.78
N SER A 447 28.91 -12.40 -20.25
CA SER A 447 29.98 -13.34 -19.87
C SER A 447 29.70 -14.73 -20.43
N ALA A 448 30.70 -15.33 -21.05
CA ALA A 448 30.66 -16.73 -21.48
C ALA A 448 30.91 -17.65 -20.28
N GLY A 449 30.10 -18.71 -20.15
CA GLY A 449 30.38 -19.79 -19.19
C GLY A 449 31.70 -20.52 -19.50
N PRO A 450 32.27 -21.28 -18.53
CA PRO A 450 33.51 -22.01 -18.74
C PRO A 450 33.33 -23.04 -19.87
N GLY A 451 33.97 -22.80 -21.01
CA GLY A 451 34.00 -23.74 -22.15
C GLY A 451 33.15 -23.38 -23.39
N GLY A 452 32.44 -22.25 -23.39
CA GLY A 452 31.66 -21.81 -24.57
C GLY A 452 32.30 -20.64 -25.30
N ALA A 453 33.16 -20.90 -26.29
CA ALA A 453 33.47 -19.90 -27.31
C ALA A 453 32.30 -19.89 -28.31
N GLY A 454 31.61 -18.76 -28.45
CA GLY A 454 30.46 -18.66 -29.34
C GLY A 454 30.23 -17.22 -29.79
N SER A 455 30.18 -17.02 -31.11
CA SER A 455 29.73 -15.76 -31.70
C SER A 455 28.20 -15.69 -31.61
N GLY A 456 27.70 -14.56 -31.14
CA GLY A 456 26.28 -14.27 -31.07
C GLY A 456 26.00 -12.90 -31.69
N TRP A 457 24.79 -12.70 -32.17
CA TRP A 457 24.32 -11.38 -32.60
C TRP A 457 23.13 -10.99 -31.72
N ALA A 458 23.09 -9.71 -31.36
CA ALA A 458 21.95 -9.08 -30.74
C ALA A 458 21.31 -8.18 -31.79
N GLU A 459 20.02 -8.39 -32.05
CA GLU A 459 19.22 -7.41 -32.76
C GLU A 459 18.67 -6.41 -31.74
N VAL A 460 18.54 -5.15 -32.12
CA VAL A 460 17.82 -4.13 -31.35
C VAL A 460 16.72 -3.62 -32.26
N LEU A 461 15.48 -3.74 -31.82
CA LEU A 461 14.35 -3.11 -32.49
C LEU A 461 14.09 -1.76 -31.81
N VAL A 462 13.59 -0.79 -32.57
CA VAL A 462 13.08 0.50 -32.09
C VAL A 462 11.78 0.77 -32.84
N ASN A 463 10.65 0.86 -32.11
CA ASN A 463 9.31 0.97 -32.71
C ASN A 463 9.03 -0.11 -33.77
N GLY A 464 9.51 -1.34 -33.56
CA GLY A 464 9.37 -2.46 -34.50
C GLY A 464 10.27 -2.39 -35.75
N ARG A 465 11.11 -1.36 -35.89
CA ARG A 465 12.11 -1.23 -36.96
C ARG A 465 13.48 -1.67 -36.47
N ARG A 466 14.25 -2.33 -37.34
CA ARG A 466 15.61 -2.81 -37.03
C ARG A 466 16.58 -1.63 -36.89
N ALA A 467 17.20 -1.50 -35.72
CA ALA A 467 18.41 -0.70 -35.58
C ALA A 467 19.61 -1.46 -36.19
N PRO A 468 20.71 -0.78 -36.57
CA PRO A 468 21.88 -1.44 -37.15
C PRO A 468 22.43 -2.54 -36.23
N LEU A 469 22.63 -3.74 -36.77
CA LEU A 469 23.21 -4.89 -36.06
C LEU A 469 24.62 -4.56 -35.57
N ALA A 470 24.92 -4.81 -34.29
CA ALA A 470 26.30 -4.97 -33.83
C ALA A 470 26.58 -6.44 -33.53
N ALA A 471 27.69 -6.94 -34.10
CA ALA A 471 28.18 -8.28 -33.80
C ALA A 471 28.83 -8.30 -32.41
N VAL A 472 28.55 -9.33 -31.61
CA VAL A 472 29.17 -9.55 -30.30
C VAL A 472 30.23 -10.63 -30.44
N ASP A 473 31.50 -10.26 -30.38
CA ASP A 473 32.63 -11.20 -30.40
C ASP A 473 33.05 -11.54 -28.95
N SER A 474 32.92 -12.82 -28.58
CA SER A 474 33.19 -13.33 -27.22
C SER A 474 34.60 -13.91 -27.04
N SER A 475 35.50 -13.74 -28.02
CA SER A 475 36.80 -14.43 -28.07
C SER A 475 37.82 -14.12 -26.96
N SER A 476 37.54 -13.20 -26.00
CA SER A 476 38.53 -12.75 -25.00
C SER A 476 38.17 -12.98 -23.52
N GLY A 477 37.13 -13.74 -23.19
CA GLY A 477 36.90 -14.24 -21.82
C GLY A 477 36.24 -13.27 -20.82
N ALA A 478 35.91 -12.05 -21.23
CA ALA A 478 34.90 -11.19 -20.60
C ALA A 478 34.58 -10.04 -21.57
N SER A 479 33.64 -10.26 -22.48
CA SER A 479 33.32 -9.27 -23.51
C SER A 479 32.14 -8.40 -23.08
N LEU A 480 32.43 -7.15 -22.68
CA LEU A 480 31.44 -6.08 -22.74
C LEU A 480 31.19 -5.77 -24.22
N ALA A 481 29.92 -5.82 -24.66
CA ALA A 481 29.54 -5.36 -25.98
C ALA A 481 28.78 -4.04 -25.83
N GLU A 482 29.38 -2.96 -26.32
CA GLU A 482 28.72 -1.66 -26.35
C GLU A 482 27.99 -1.49 -27.68
N LEU A 483 26.68 -1.22 -27.62
CA LEU A 483 25.83 -0.97 -28.77
C LEU A 483 25.45 0.51 -28.77
N THR A 484 26.13 1.30 -29.59
CA THR A 484 25.76 2.70 -29.85
C THR A 484 24.91 2.75 -31.10
N PHE A 485 23.77 3.45 -31.05
CA PHE A 485 22.95 3.71 -32.23
C PHE A 485 22.37 5.11 -32.17
N ASP A 486 22.29 5.75 -33.32
CA ASP A 486 21.58 7.02 -33.48
C ASP A 486 20.12 6.72 -33.80
N VAL A 487 19.17 7.45 -33.20
CA VAL A 487 17.76 7.35 -33.56
C VAL A 487 17.47 8.40 -34.65
N PRO A 488 17.08 7.99 -35.87
CA PRO A 488 16.78 8.92 -36.97
C PRO A 488 15.63 9.89 -36.64
N GLU A 489 15.68 11.12 -37.17
CA GLU A 489 14.68 12.17 -36.92
C GLU A 489 13.24 11.80 -37.34
N ASP A 490 13.08 10.85 -38.27
CA ASP A 490 11.77 10.38 -38.75
C ASP A 490 11.14 9.33 -37.82
N ILE A 491 11.90 8.76 -36.89
CA ILE A 491 11.39 7.88 -35.84
C ILE A 491 10.96 8.76 -34.66
N GLY A 492 9.75 9.28 -34.73
CA GLY A 492 9.13 9.99 -33.61
C GLY A 492 9.11 9.07 -32.37
N ILE A 493 9.85 9.45 -31.33
CA ILE A 493 9.77 8.79 -30.02
C ILE A 493 8.68 9.52 -29.23
N ASP A 494 7.44 9.03 -29.31
CA ASP A 494 6.50 9.27 -28.22
C ASP A 494 6.80 8.25 -27.10
N GLY A 495 6.49 8.58 -25.85
CA GLY A 495 6.77 7.70 -24.70
C GLY A 495 6.05 6.33 -24.72
N ARG A 496 5.43 5.94 -25.85
CA ARG A 496 4.61 4.73 -25.98
C ARG A 496 5.29 3.60 -26.77
N ASN A 497 6.32 3.85 -27.59
CA ASN A 497 6.71 2.88 -28.63
C ASN A 497 8.16 2.33 -28.62
N PHE A 498 9.04 2.78 -27.72
CA PHE A 498 10.42 2.27 -27.67
C PHE A 498 10.50 0.89 -26.98
N ALA A 499 10.97 -0.15 -27.67
CA ALA A 499 11.09 -1.52 -27.14
C ALA A 499 12.33 -2.23 -27.71
N VAL A 500 13.19 -2.80 -26.85
CA VAL A 500 14.45 -3.45 -27.25
C VAL A 500 14.28 -4.98 -27.19
N GLN A 501 14.12 -5.61 -28.35
CA GLN A 501 14.04 -7.08 -28.44
C GLN A 501 15.39 -7.69 -28.82
N LEU A 502 15.92 -8.61 -28.02
CA LEU A 502 17.11 -9.39 -28.35
C LEU A 502 16.70 -10.65 -29.11
N ALA A 503 16.91 -10.66 -30.43
CA ALA A 503 16.56 -11.82 -31.26
C ALA A 503 17.48 -13.03 -31.03
N SER A 504 16.93 -14.22 -31.24
CA SER A 504 17.56 -15.52 -30.99
C SER A 504 18.73 -15.80 -31.95
N GLY A 505 19.94 -15.76 -31.41
CA GLY A 505 21.16 -16.28 -32.06
C GLY A 505 22.30 -16.56 -31.08
N MET A 506 22.07 -16.42 -29.77
CA MET A 506 23.11 -16.56 -28.76
C MET A 506 23.34 -18.04 -28.41
N PRO A 507 24.57 -18.56 -28.50
CA PRO A 507 24.87 -19.93 -28.10
C PRO A 507 24.62 -20.14 -26.59
N HIS A 508 24.30 -21.38 -26.22
CA HIS A 508 24.06 -21.77 -24.82
C HIS A 508 25.21 -21.28 -23.89
N GLY A 509 24.85 -20.62 -22.78
CA GLY A 509 25.81 -20.25 -21.73
C GLY A 509 26.28 -18.80 -21.69
N VAL A 510 25.62 -17.87 -22.40
CA VAL A 510 25.87 -16.43 -22.27
C VAL A 510 24.96 -15.81 -21.20
N ALA A 511 25.56 -15.14 -20.21
CA ALA A 511 24.83 -14.44 -19.14
C ALA A 511 24.90 -12.92 -19.32
N LEU A 512 23.75 -12.23 -19.22
CA LEU A 512 23.68 -10.77 -19.17
C LEU A 512 24.09 -10.26 -17.78
N ARG A 513 25.12 -9.42 -17.71
CA ARG A 513 25.65 -8.85 -16.46
C ARG A 513 25.31 -7.39 -16.25
N SER A 514 25.10 -6.61 -17.30
CA SER A 514 24.72 -5.20 -17.14
C SER A 514 23.99 -4.67 -18.36
N LEU A 515 23.08 -3.74 -18.10
CA LEU A 515 22.30 -2.98 -19.08
C LEU A 515 22.37 -1.52 -18.68
N ARG A 516 22.88 -0.64 -19.55
CA ARG A 516 22.94 0.81 -19.28
C ARG A 516 22.39 1.62 -20.44
N LEU A 517 21.56 2.62 -20.14
CA LEU A 517 21.03 3.56 -21.12
C LEU A 517 21.47 4.98 -20.75
N ASP A 518 22.33 5.58 -21.57
CA ASP A 518 22.75 6.98 -21.41
C ASP A 518 22.10 7.86 -22.49
N VAL A 519 21.62 9.03 -22.06
CA VAL A 519 21.09 10.11 -22.92
C VAL A 519 21.80 11.39 -22.50
N ASP A 520 22.39 12.10 -23.46
CA ASP A 520 23.02 13.39 -23.17
C ASP A 520 21.95 14.46 -22.87
N THR A 521 21.81 14.89 -21.60
CA THR A 521 21.10 16.12 -21.21
C THR A 521 22.01 17.09 -20.43
N PRO A 522 21.95 18.41 -20.68
CA PRO A 522 22.74 19.39 -19.94
C PRO A 522 22.19 19.59 -18.51
N THR A 523 23.03 19.40 -17.49
CA THR A 523 22.66 19.48 -16.06
C THR A 523 23.01 20.87 -15.47
N PRO A 524 22.18 21.50 -14.62
CA PRO A 524 22.44 22.85 -14.12
C PRO A 524 23.51 22.92 -13.00
N GLU A 525 24.27 24.02 -12.98
CA GLU A 525 25.24 24.37 -11.92
C GLU A 525 24.57 25.14 -10.75
N LEU A 526 25.18 25.11 -9.55
CA LEU A 526 24.73 25.89 -8.40
C LEU A 526 25.35 27.31 -8.42
N PRO A 527 24.63 28.38 -8.00
CA PRO A 527 23.29 28.39 -7.42
C PRO A 527 22.19 28.16 -8.46
N LEU A 528 21.18 27.39 -8.08
CA LEU A 528 20.02 27.09 -8.90
C LEU A 528 18.82 27.89 -8.40
N THR A 529 18.09 28.53 -9.31
CA THR A 529 16.80 29.14 -9.01
C THR A 529 15.76 28.62 -10.02
N LEU A 530 14.68 28.06 -9.49
CA LEU A 530 13.54 27.56 -10.23
C LEU A 530 12.37 28.52 -10.04
N ASP A 531 11.84 29.04 -11.15
CA ASP A 531 10.53 29.69 -11.18
C ASP A 531 9.50 28.61 -11.50
N LEU A 532 8.45 28.51 -10.67
CA LEU A 532 7.44 27.47 -10.76
C LEU A 532 6.14 27.96 -11.40
N GLY A 533 6.12 29.19 -11.93
CA GLY A 533 5.03 29.71 -12.75
C GLY A 533 4.93 29.07 -14.14
N ALA A 534 4.01 29.60 -14.96
CA ALA A 534 3.66 29.06 -16.30
C ALA A 534 4.82 28.94 -17.31
N GLU A 535 5.96 29.60 -17.07
CA GLU A 535 7.21 29.40 -17.81
C GLU A 535 8.26 28.76 -16.91
N VAL A 536 8.12 27.44 -16.65
CA VAL A 536 9.12 26.72 -15.84
C VAL A 536 10.49 26.85 -16.53
N SER A 537 11.47 27.39 -15.79
CA SER A 537 12.84 27.51 -16.28
C SER A 537 13.38 26.12 -16.63
N ARG A 538 14.03 26.00 -17.81
CA ARG A 538 14.53 24.75 -18.41
C ARG A 538 15.40 23.94 -17.44
N THR A 539 14.78 23.07 -16.66
CA THR A 539 15.43 22.18 -15.69
C THR A 539 14.70 20.84 -15.67
N ASP A 540 15.45 19.75 -15.50
CA ASP A 540 14.92 18.38 -15.39
C ASP A 540 14.24 18.11 -14.02
N ALA A 541 13.68 19.14 -13.38
CA ALA A 541 13.01 19.01 -12.09
C ALA A 541 11.65 18.33 -12.27
N THR A 542 11.35 17.34 -11.43
CA THR A 542 10.04 16.66 -11.42
C THR A 542 9.24 17.00 -10.18
N PHE A 543 7.92 17.07 -10.35
CA PHE A 543 6.97 17.53 -9.36
C PHE A 543 5.92 16.44 -9.13
N SER A 544 5.65 16.10 -7.87
CA SER A 544 4.58 15.18 -7.49
C SER A 544 3.73 15.80 -6.38
N GLY A 545 2.42 15.57 -6.40
CA GLY A 545 1.48 16.17 -5.44
C GLY A 545 1.33 17.69 -5.57
N TRP A 546 1.79 18.29 -6.68
CA TRP A 546 1.55 19.70 -7.01
C TRP A 546 0.46 19.80 -8.07
N GLY A 547 -0.38 20.83 -8.00
CA GLY A 547 -1.32 21.18 -9.05
C GLY A 547 -0.61 21.69 -10.31
N GLU A 548 -1.43 21.94 -11.33
CA GLU A 548 -0.98 22.58 -12.56
C GLU A 548 -0.34 23.95 -12.27
N PRO A 549 0.68 24.35 -13.06
CA PRO A 549 1.30 25.66 -12.92
C PRO A 549 0.30 26.77 -13.24
N GLU A 550 0.30 27.76 -12.37
CA GLU A 550 -0.44 29.01 -12.50
C GLU A 550 0.53 30.13 -12.90
N ASN A 551 0.01 31.32 -13.22
CA ASN A 551 0.86 32.45 -13.66
C ASN A 551 1.82 32.97 -12.57
N TRP A 552 1.61 32.58 -11.30
CA TRP A 552 2.44 32.97 -10.16
C TRP A 552 3.24 31.82 -9.54
N GLY A 553 2.91 30.55 -9.83
CA GLY A 553 3.47 29.39 -9.11
C GLY A 553 2.56 28.16 -9.14
N ARG A 554 2.69 27.27 -8.14
CA ARG A 554 1.91 26.02 -8.03
C ARG A 554 1.38 25.81 -6.62
N TRP A 555 0.15 25.33 -6.50
CA TRP A 555 -0.40 24.83 -5.24
C TRP A 555 -0.05 23.37 -4.97
N SER A 556 0.11 22.99 -3.71
CA SER A 556 0.07 21.59 -3.30
C SER A 556 -1.35 21.03 -3.49
N SER A 557 -1.43 19.76 -3.89
CA SER A 557 -2.66 19.00 -4.00
C SER A 557 -2.64 17.88 -2.96
N GLY A 558 -3.36 18.08 -1.86
CA GLY A 558 -3.42 17.13 -0.76
C GLY A 558 -2.28 17.26 0.26
N ARG A 559 -2.03 16.16 0.99
CA ARG A 559 -1.21 16.15 2.21
C ARG A 559 0.30 16.11 1.95
N SER A 560 0.72 15.63 0.78
CA SER A 560 2.14 15.42 0.48
C SER A 560 2.44 15.87 -0.94
N CYS A 561 3.43 16.74 -1.07
CA CYS A 561 3.98 17.13 -2.37
C CYS A 561 5.50 17.11 -2.34
N SER A 562 6.14 16.84 -3.47
CA SER A 562 7.59 16.69 -3.56
C SER A 562 8.17 17.29 -4.82
N ILE A 563 9.42 17.71 -4.73
CA ILE A 563 10.22 18.25 -5.83
C ILE A 563 11.54 17.49 -5.88
N HIS A 564 11.82 16.86 -7.02
CA HIS A 564 13.07 16.15 -7.28
C HIS A 564 13.93 16.98 -8.24
N ILE A 565 15.16 17.32 -7.83
CA ILE A 565 16.03 18.26 -8.55
C ILE A 565 17.42 17.66 -8.72
N PRO A 566 17.89 17.40 -9.95
CA PRO A 566 19.27 16.97 -10.18
C PRO A 566 20.28 18.10 -9.92
N ILE A 567 21.37 17.79 -9.21
CA ILE A 567 22.46 18.71 -8.84
C ILE A 567 23.83 18.02 -9.01
N ARG A 568 24.54 18.28 -10.11
CA ARG A 568 25.86 17.64 -10.38
C ARG A 568 27.07 18.47 -9.93
N ALA A 569 26.96 19.79 -9.81
CA ALA A 569 28.08 20.68 -9.45
C ALA A 569 27.97 21.17 -7.99
N ARG A 570 28.40 20.35 -7.02
CA ARG A 570 28.57 20.77 -5.62
C ARG A 570 29.96 20.43 -5.08
N ARG A 571 30.48 21.25 -4.17
CA ARG A 571 31.69 20.91 -3.42
C ARG A 571 31.42 19.68 -2.53
N PRO A 572 32.31 18.67 -2.52
CA PRO A 572 32.20 17.54 -1.60
C PRO A 572 32.09 18.04 -0.14
N GLY A 573 31.11 17.55 0.60
CA GLY A 573 30.88 17.97 1.98
C GLY A 573 30.15 19.32 2.13
N ALA A 574 29.69 19.96 1.06
CA ALA A 574 28.92 21.21 1.16
C ALA A 574 27.52 20.98 1.76
N THR A 575 27.16 21.83 2.73
CA THR A 575 25.77 21.96 3.21
C THR A 575 25.02 22.83 2.21
N LEU A 576 23.82 22.40 1.83
CA LEU A 576 22.95 23.19 0.95
C LEU A 576 21.96 24.00 1.78
N VAL A 577 21.61 25.18 1.29
CA VAL A 577 20.48 25.97 1.76
C VAL A 577 19.44 25.94 0.67
N VAL A 578 18.28 25.39 0.99
CA VAL A 578 17.10 25.47 0.12
C VAL A 578 16.20 26.56 0.67
N SER A 579 15.87 27.52 -0.17
CA SER A 579 14.94 28.60 0.13
C SER A 579 13.73 28.47 -0.79
N CYS A 580 12.53 28.54 -0.22
CA CYS A 580 11.27 28.47 -0.95
C CYS A 580 10.44 29.71 -0.64
N ASP A 581 9.91 30.35 -1.67
CA ASP A 581 8.97 31.45 -1.55
C ASP A 581 7.55 30.89 -1.57
N LEU A 582 6.93 30.84 -0.38
CA LEU A 582 5.71 30.09 -0.14
C LEU A 582 4.58 30.98 0.37
N GLN A 583 3.37 30.66 -0.06
CA GLN A 583 2.12 31.06 0.58
C GLN A 583 1.40 29.83 1.15
N ALA A 584 0.48 30.01 2.09
CA ALA A 584 -0.33 28.92 2.61
C ALA A 584 -1.83 29.19 2.44
N TYR A 585 -2.59 28.14 2.22
CA TYR A 585 -4.02 28.19 2.50
C TYR A 585 -4.22 27.95 4.00
N ILE A 586 -4.78 28.93 4.70
CA ILE A 586 -4.96 28.91 6.17
C ILE A 586 -6.37 28.37 6.47
N PRO A 587 -6.52 27.15 6.99
CA PRO A 587 -7.84 26.60 7.29
C PRO A 587 -8.54 27.40 8.39
N LEU A 588 -9.83 27.67 8.23
CA LEU A 588 -10.63 28.41 9.21
C LEU A 588 -10.65 27.73 10.58
N ARG A 589 -10.62 26.39 10.61
CA ARG A 589 -10.69 25.61 11.85
C ARG A 589 -9.43 25.72 12.70
N THR A 590 -8.26 25.78 12.08
CA THR A 590 -6.97 25.74 12.80
C THR A 590 -6.34 27.12 12.95
N GLY A 591 -6.65 28.07 12.07
CA GLY A 591 -6.04 29.41 12.05
C GLY A 591 -4.56 29.41 11.68
N GLU A 592 -3.99 28.25 11.36
CA GLU A 592 -2.62 28.07 10.92
C GLU A 592 -2.49 26.86 10.00
N GLN A 593 -1.49 26.89 9.14
CA GLN A 593 -1.07 25.77 8.31
C GLN A 593 0.36 25.36 8.68
N ARG A 594 0.58 24.07 8.90
CA ARG A 594 1.92 23.53 9.21
C ARG A 594 2.43 22.67 8.07
N VAL A 595 3.69 22.88 7.69
CA VAL A 595 4.35 22.14 6.61
C VAL A 595 5.65 21.54 7.14
N ILE A 596 5.74 20.22 7.15
CA ILE A 596 6.97 19.51 7.51
C ILE A 596 7.80 19.34 6.25
N VAL A 597 9.01 19.89 6.26
CA VAL A 597 9.94 19.79 5.14
C VAL A 597 10.88 18.62 5.38
N LYS A 598 11.00 17.72 4.40
CA LYS A 598 11.80 16.50 4.48
C LYS A 598 12.80 16.40 3.33
N ILE A 599 13.90 15.71 3.59
CA ILE A 599 14.84 15.25 2.56
C ILE A 599 14.88 13.73 2.57
N ALA A 600 14.61 13.09 1.43
CA ALA A 600 14.58 11.63 1.32
C ALA A 600 13.76 10.95 2.45
N GLY A 601 12.59 11.51 2.77
CA GLY A 601 11.68 11.02 3.82
C GLY A 601 12.01 11.42 5.26
N ILE A 602 13.16 12.06 5.51
CA ILE A 602 13.60 12.46 6.86
C ILE A 602 13.21 13.92 7.13
N PRO A 603 12.45 14.22 8.20
CA PRO A 603 12.12 15.59 8.59
C PRO A 603 13.37 16.44 8.86
N LEU A 604 13.40 17.63 8.26
CA LEU A 604 14.45 18.63 8.46
C LEU A 604 13.96 19.84 9.24
N ASP A 605 12.74 20.31 8.97
CA ASP A 605 12.19 21.52 9.57
C ASP A 605 10.65 21.50 9.54
N ILE A 606 10.03 22.35 10.35
CA ILE A 606 8.57 22.55 10.39
C ILE A 606 8.28 24.03 10.21
N TRP A 607 7.56 24.36 9.14
CA TRP A 607 7.15 25.74 8.86
C TRP A 607 5.70 25.92 9.28
N SER A 608 5.48 26.84 10.22
CA SER A 608 4.14 27.23 10.67
C SER A 608 3.78 28.56 10.03
N MET A 609 2.66 28.59 9.32
CA MET A 609 2.21 29.72 8.51
C MET A 609 0.83 30.14 9.02
N THR A 610 0.69 31.42 9.36
CA THR A 610 -0.56 32.03 9.87
C THR A 610 -1.10 33.11 8.94
N SER A 611 -0.50 33.24 7.75
CA SER A 611 -0.85 34.21 6.72
C SER A 611 -0.81 33.54 5.35
N GLY A 612 -1.72 33.94 4.46
CA GLY A 612 -1.74 33.53 3.06
C GLY A 612 -0.79 34.33 2.15
N GLU A 613 0.05 35.20 2.71
CA GLU A 613 1.04 35.96 1.94
C GLU A 613 2.29 35.13 1.62
N PHE A 614 2.91 35.43 0.48
CA PHE A 614 4.21 34.88 0.11
C PHE A 614 5.32 35.30 1.07
N ARG A 615 6.05 34.32 1.60
CA ARG A 615 7.23 34.52 2.45
C ARG A 615 8.30 33.49 2.13
N TRP A 616 9.56 33.92 2.27
CA TRP A 616 10.69 33.03 2.15
C TRP A 616 10.85 32.16 3.40
N HIS A 617 10.77 30.85 3.19
CA HIS A 617 11.15 29.83 4.16
C HIS A 617 12.45 29.19 3.71
N SER A 618 13.30 28.76 4.66
CA SER A 618 14.60 28.19 4.31
C SER A 618 14.98 27.07 5.26
N VAL A 619 15.55 26.01 4.69
CA VAL A 619 16.05 24.86 5.43
C VAL A 619 17.49 24.54 5.01
N ARG A 620 18.31 24.14 5.97
CA ARG A 620 19.67 23.65 5.71
C ARG A 620 19.64 22.14 5.53
N ILE A 621 20.24 21.66 4.44
CA ILE A 621 20.44 20.23 4.17
C ILE A 621 21.91 19.89 4.48
N PRO A 622 22.20 19.20 5.59
CA PRO A 622 23.56 18.80 5.93
C PRO A 622 24.16 17.91 4.86
N ALA A 623 25.46 18.03 4.60
CA ALA A 623 26.15 17.24 3.59
C ALA A 623 26.00 15.72 3.79
N ALA A 624 25.93 15.26 5.05
CA ALA A 624 25.70 13.86 5.40
C ALA A 624 24.34 13.30 4.91
N ARG A 625 23.39 14.17 4.58
CA ARG A 625 22.08 13.80 4.02
C ARG A 625 22.06 13.81 2.49
N LEU A 626 23.14 14.27 1.85
CA LEU A 626 23.28 14.36 0.40
C LEU A 626 24.15 13.21 -0.11
N THR A 627 23.54 12.04 -0.30
CA THR A 627 24.25 10.82 -0.75
C THR A 627 24.29 10.65 -2.27
N ARG A 628 23.64 11.56 -3.01
CA ARG A 628 23.42 11.46 -4.47
C ARG A 628 23.52 12.82 -5.14
N ASP A 629 23.50 12.84 -6.47
CA ASP A 629 23.57 14.04 -7.30
C ASP A 629 22.18 14.65 -7.55
N TRP A 630 21.30 14.58 -6.55
CA TRP A 630 19.96 15.17 -6.59
C TRP A 630 19.46 15.55 -5.20
N VAL A 631 18.42 16.40 -5.16
CA VAL A 631 17.70 16.82 -3.96
C VAL A 631 16.25 16.34 -4.06
N ASP A 632 15.83 15.53 -3.09
CA ASP A 632 14.47 15.02 -2.92
C ASP A 632 13.74 15.78 -1.81
N LEU A 633 13.13 16.91 -2.13
CA LEU A 633 12.44 17.75 -1.15
C LEU A 633 10.96 17.36 -1.06
N THR A 634 10.49 17.00 0.14
CA THR A 634 9.06 16.68 0.38
C THR A 634 8.48 17.67 1.37
N PHE A 635 7.25 18.12 1.10
CA PHE A 635 6.44 18.97 1.97
C PHE A 635 5.23 18.16 2.42
N GLU A 636 5.14 17.86 3.71
CA GLU A 636 3.97 17.23 4.32
C GLU A 636 3.11 18.31 4.99
N VAL A 637 1.97 18.61 4.36
CA VAL A 637 0.99 19.59 4.82
C VAL A 637 0.12 18.95 5.90
N ALA A 638 -0.01 19.59 7.07
CA ALA A 638 -0.77 19.03 8.19
C ALA A 638 -2.29 19.02 7.93
N PHE A 639 -2.84 20.13 7.41
CA PHE A 639 -4.28 20.33 7.27
C PHE A 639 -4.65 20.84 5.87
N PRO A 640 -4.40 20.07 4.79
CA PRO A 640 -4.80 20.49 3.45
C PRO A 640 -6.33 20.56 3.38
N THR A 641 -6.86 21.70 2.96
CA THR A 641 -8.31 21.98 3.02
C THR A 641 -8.75 22.64 1.72
N SER A 642 -9.95 22.31 1.25
CA SER A 642 -10.52 22.97 0.07
C SER A 642 -11.26 24.26 0.47
N PRO A 643 -11.01 25.40 -0.21
CA PRO A 643 -11.83 26.59 -0.07
C PRO A 643 -13.34 26.35 -0.25
N HIS A 644 -13.69 25.45 -1.16
CA HIS A 644 -15.08 25.04 -1.38
C HIS A 644 -15.66 24.25 -0.20
N GLU A 645 -14.87 23.36 0.43
CA GLU A 645 -15.29 22.64 1.65
C GLU A 645 -15.58 23.59 2.82
N GLU A 646 -14.85 24.72 2.95
CA GLU A 646 -15.02 25.66 4.07
C GLU A 646 -16.04 26.77 3.80
N THR A 647 -16.18 27.23 2.57
CA THR A 647 -17.02 28.41 2.24
C THR A 647 -18.17 28.12 1.30
N GLY A 648 -18.25 26.92 0.71
CA GLY A 648 -19.24 26.57 -0.31
C GLY A 648 -18.94 27.14 -1.71
N GLU A 649 -17.87 27.92 -1.86
CA GLU A 649 -17.44 28.52 -3.13
C GLU A 649 -15.91 28.40 -3.31
N GLY A 650 -15.43 28.43 -4.55
CA GLY A 650 -14.00 28.46 -4.86
C GLY A 650 -13.38 27.12 -5.25
N ASP A 651 -12.10 26.94 -4.92
CA ASP A 651 -11.29 25.81 -5.37
C ASP A 651 -11.69 24.51 -4.66
N VAL A 652 -11.97 23.45 -5.42
CA VAL A 652 -12.32 22.12 -4.91
C VAL A 652 -11.10 21.29 -4.48
N ARG A 653 -9.89 21.71 -4.88
CA ARG A 653 -8.65 21.04 -4.50
C ARG A 653 -8.39 21.26 -3.01
N ARG A 654 -7.87 20.24 -2.32
CA ARG A 654 -7.37 20.40 -0.95
C ARG A 654 -6.00 21.08 -0.97
N LEU A 655 -6.02 22.40 -0.76
CA LEU A 655 -4.85 23.26 -0.81
C LEU A 655 -4.12 23.27 0.53
N GLY A 656 -2.80 23.33 0.45
CA GLY A 656 -1.92 23.39 1.61
C GLY A 656 -0.97 24.56 1.53
N VAL A 657 0.02 24.43 0.65
CA VAL A 657 1.08 25.41 0.42
C VAL A 657 1.21 25.71 -1.07
N GLY A 658 1.36 26.98 -1.41
CA GLY A 658 1.64 27.46 -2.77
C GLY A 658 3.10 27.86 -2.88
N ILE A 659 3.80 27.38 -3.89
CA ILE A 659 5.21 27.71 -4.14
C ILE A 659 5.36 28.56 -5.40
N ARG A 660 6.08 29.67 -5.27
CA ARG A 660 6.40 30.56 -6.40
C ARG A 660 7.80 30.32 -6.92
N THR A 661 8.79 30.34 -6.04
CA THR A 661 10.20 30.21 -6.40
C THR A 661 10.92 29.29 -5.44
N LEU A 662 11.85 28.50 -5.96
CA LEU A 662 12.77 27.67 -5.18
C LEU A 662 14.21 28.04 -5.54
N SER A 663 15.05 28.26 -4.54
CA SER A 663 16.47 28.53 -4.72
C SER A 663 17.32 27.55 -3.93
N ILE A 664 18.34 26.98 -4.56
CA ILE A 664 19.34 26.10 -3.95
C ILE A 664 20.70 26.76 -4.09
N LYS A 665 21.38 26.93 -2.97
CA LYS A 665 22.76 27.41 -2.93
C LYS A 665 23.57 26.65 -1.90
N GLU A 666 24.88 26.61 -2.08
CA GLU A 666 25.77 26.18 -1.01
C GLU A 666 25.75 27.19 0.13
N ALA A 667 25.73 26.71 1.36
CA ALA A 667 25.95 27.55 2.53
C ALA A 667 27.33 28.20 2.41
N ARG A 668 27.41 29.53 2.55
CA ARG A 668 28.71 30.19 2.75
C ARG A 668 29.22 29.75 4.13
N GLY A 669 30.43 29.22 4.16
CA GLY A 669 31.13 28.85 5.40
C GLY A 669 31.44 30.05 6.26
#